data_AF-A0A0F9SAX6-F1
#
_entry.id   AF-A0A0F9SAX6-F1
#
_cell.length_a   1.000
_cell.length_b   1.000
_cell.length_c   1.000
_cell.angle_alpha   90.00
_cell.angle_beta   90.00
_cell.angle_gamma   90.00
#
_symmetry.space_group_name_H-M   'P 1'
#
loop_
_entity.id
_entity.type
_entity.pdbx_description
1 polymer ?
#
loop_
_entity_poly.entity_id
_entity_poly.type
_entity_poly.pdbx_seq_one_letter_code
_entity_poly.pdbx_strand_id
1 'polypeptide(L)'
;MNKADVHRQKVQEILSSNVLHGHQVNAATKTFDAFSADVRAVVTAAEMQAGKSGIALALCCLQRLSLDDETICQKRSLKDTLYLVTMPDTALRDQAEDDLRLAKNVVVSNFVNFEKSLETDFKGNPPKLIIIDECHYGSNVTGIRYSTVFDYLEQENDSCKVVFISATPFGALYGAETEYEEALEISSEAEEEHNDKLLKESAQLADQALKDSILRRDFGTRLVFHKTSNEYYGVREMLKNNRLHNLNDDERNFLVDSSHRKIFMQQFNAHEGMGWSLVRVPAGTAMDAKQYFISQGVDEENIYILGNSLSGVPEDELSTIDRFKKAFEDSELFGEKLVAITVAGCRAGINFGNLMKNNLISTWDSTVASVAAVVQANVGRACGYHGNNTSMHFTNGNAAEAYGAILDYLERNCSDHAASDFEGLKEFFEEVCQEHQVNGLDVGLTIKYKKRRPIGDVETFATDHYVAVPARLLDQDYDFSQHTQDKLLLAAISVLREEFIKNGAPSVKGSRAMRGKKKNWIKAQWVNGDSYDNAQKAGVDGPQKDRTIMLTSMLDNDEYVEFNRVVAPGSGELSENKSVTATVFSIYNISRRKVTKTIMTEKDVWDMCDYFDIPHDDTMFVLYKRGEYDLDRTLDKKTHNELPEKSGALSDESQFSVK
;
A
#
# COMPACT_ATOMS: atom_id res chain seq x y z
N MET A 1 16.78 36.64 -23.93
CA MET A 1 15.82 35.53 -23.74
C MET A 1 14.92 35.45 -24.94
N ASN A 2 14.81 34.26 -25.55
CA ASN A 2 13.80 34.00 -26.55
C ASN A 2 12.42 33.83 -25.87
N LYS A 3 11.34 33.73 -26.64
CA LYS A 3 9.98 33.62 -26.08
C LYS A 3 9.80 32.35 -25.24
N ALA A 4 10.42 31.23 -25.62
CA ALA A 4 10.36 29.96 -24.89
C ALA A 4 11.02 30.11 -23.50
N ASP A 5 12.18 30.76 -23.42
CA ASP A 5 12.86 31.05 -22.15
C ASP A 5 11.98 31.85 -21.20
N VAL A 6 11.23 32.83 -21.72
CA VAL A 6 10.29 33.63 -20.90
C VAL A 6 9.17 32.75 -20.33
N HIS A 7 8.65 31.82 -21.12
CA HIS A 7 7.65 30.86 -20.64
C HIS A 7 8.24 29.90 -19.60
N ARG A 8 9.45 29.37 -19.83
CA ARG A 8 10.14 28.49 -18.88
C ARG A 8 10.47 29.20 -17.57
N GLN A 9 10.95 30.43 -17.63
CA GLN A 9 11.26 31.23 -16.44
C GLN A 9 10.02 31.40 -15.55
N LYS A 10 8.86 31.75 -16.13
CA LYS A 10 7.61 31.88 -15.35
C LYS A 10 7.20 30.59 -14.65
N VAL A 11 7.45 29.44 -15.25
CA VAL A 11 7.16 28.13 -14.63
C VAL A 11 8.18 27.82 -13.53
N GLN A 12 9.46 28.10 -13.76
CA GLN A 12 10.52 27.94 -12.75
C GLN A 12 10.32 28.86 -11.55
N GLU A 13 9.81 30.08 -11.75
CA GLU A 13 9.43 30.99 -10.66
C GLU A 13 8.37 30.37 -9.73
N ILE A 14 7.42 29.59 -10.27
CA ILE A 14 6.44 28.87 -9.44
C ILE A 14 7.15 27.76 -8.63
N LEU A 15 7.95 26.93 -9.29
CA LEU A 15 8.68 25.82 -8.65
C LEU A 15 9.69 26.27 -7.58
N SER A 16 10.24 27.47 -7.72
CA SER A 16 11.20 28.05 -6.78
C SER A 16 10.57 29.02 -5.78
N SER A 17 9.25 29.25 -5.86
CA SER A 17 8.54 30.15 -4.95
C SER A 17 8.35 29.52 -3.57
N ASN A 18 8.09 30.37 -2.57
CA ASN A 18 7.72 29.93 -1.22
C ASN A 18 6.33 29.27 -1.13
N VAL A 19 5.61 29.15 -2.26
CA VAL A 19 4.30 28.48 -2.29
C VAL A 19 4.46 26.96 -2.25
N LEU A 20 5.57 26.44 -2.80
CA LEU A 20 5.87 25.01 -2.82
C LEU A 20 6.99 24.69 -1.84
N HIS A 21 6.80 23.64 -1.04
CA HIS A 21 7.84 23.14 -0.17
C HIS A 21 8.78 22.21 -0.94
N GLY A 22 10.06 22.17 -0.55
CA GLY A 22 11.08 21.37 -1.23
C GLY A 22 10.75 19.87 -1.32
N HIS A 23 10.08 19.30 -0.30
CA HIS A 23 9.65 17.90 -0.33
C HIS A 23 8.56 17.64 -1.39
N GLN A 24 7.68 18.61 -1.65
CA GLN A 24 6.63 18.51 -2.68
C GLN A 24 7.25 18.55 -4.09
N VAL A 25 8.18 19.48 -4.31
CA VAL A 25 8.92 19.58 -5.58
C VAL A 25 9.72 18.31 -5.83
N ASN A 26 10.44 17.80 -4.82
CA ASN A 26 11.20 16.55 -4.96
C ASN A 26 10.32 15.35 -5.30
N ALA A 27 9.14 15.22 -4.69
CA ALA A 27 8.22 14.13 -5.01
C ALA A 27 7.62 14.26 -6.41
N ALA A 28 7.28 15.48 -6.84
CA ALA A 28 6.83 15.73 -8.21
C ALA A 28 7.92 15.39 -9.23
N THR A 29 9.17 15.77 -8.97
CA THR A 29 10.33 15.44 -9.82
C THR A 29 10.52 13.92 -9.90
N LYS A 30 10.57 13.22 -8.76
CA LYS A 30 10.67 11.74 -8.73
C LYS A 30 9.52 11.06 -9.50
N THR A 31 8.30 11.58 -9.34
CA THR A 31 7.12 11.09 -10.05
C THR A 31 7.26 11.32 -11.56
N PHE A 32 7.70 12.50 -11.97
CA PHE A 32 7.86 12.85 -13.39
C PHE A 32 9.01 12.08 -14.06
N ASP A 33 10.10 11.88 -13.35
CA ASP A 33 11.27 11.12 -13.80
C ASP A 33 11.00 9.60 -13.84
N ALA A 34 9.97 9.12 -13.14
CA ALA A 34 9.57 7.73 -13.19
C ALA A 34 8.98 7.33 -14.56
N PHE A 35 8.50 8.29 -15.37
CA PHE A 35 8.02 8.03 -16.72
C PHE A 35 9.15 7.63 -17.69
N SER A 36 8.86 6.71 -18.61
CA SER A 36 9.78 6.28 -19.68
C SER A 36 9.00 5.91 -20.94
N ALA A 37 9.68 5.44 -21.99
CA ALA A 37 8.98 4.96 -23.20
C ALA A 37 8.01 3.80 -22.89
N ASP A 38 8.34 2.97 -21.90
CA ASP A 38 7.56 1.80 -21.49
C ASP A 38 6.73 2.07 -20.22
N VAL A 39 6.78 3.29 -19.66
CA VAL A 39 6.11 3.65 -18.40
C VAL A 39 5.34 4.95 -18.60
N ARG A 40 4.02 4.81 -18.69
CA ARG A 40 3.02 5.87 -18.90
C ARG A 40 2.16 6.13 -17.67
N ALA A 41 2.19 5.25 -16.67
CA ALA A 41 1.43 5.39 -15.42
C ALA A 41 2.35 5.44 -14.20
N VAL A 42 2.13 6.41 -13.31
CA VAL A 42 2.84 6.50 -12.03
C VAL A 42 1.84 6.69 -10.90
N VAL A 43 2.00 5.92 -9.84
CA VAL A 43 1.22 6.04 -8.61
C VAL A 43 2.08 6.76 -7.58
N THR A 44 1.65 7.92 -7.13
CA THR A 44 2.30 8.69 -6.08
C THR A 44 1.57 8.45 -4.76
N ALA A 45 2.16 7.61 -3.90
CA ALA A 45 1.70 7.40 -2.54
C ALA A 45 2.19 8.54 -1.64
N ALA A 46 1.28 9.26 -0.98
CA ALA A 46 1.63 10.38 -0.11
C ALA A 46 0.71 10.47 1.10
N GLU A 47 1.28 10.56 2.31
CA GLU A 47 0.52 10.62 3.55
C GLU A 47 -0.56 11.73 3.55
N MET A 48 -1.57 11.57 4.40
CA MET A 48 -2.65 12.55 4.49
C MET A 48 -2.15 13.92 4.89
N GLN A 49 -2.59 14.96 4.18
CA GLN A 49 -2.21 16.33 4.47
C GLN A 49 -0.68 16.58 4.38
N ALA A 50 0.04 15.71 3.66
CA ALA A 50 1.46 15.90 3.29
C ALA A 50 1.67 16.93 2.17
N GLY A 51 0.60 17.54 1.66
CA GLY A 51 0.67 18.54 0.59
C GLY A 51 0.60 17.98 -0.83
N LYS A 52 -0.30 17.00 -1.05
CA LYS A 52 -0.61 16.40 -2.37
C LYS A 52 -0.94 17.45 -3.44
N SER A 53 -1.72 18.48 -3.12
CA SER A 53 -2.01 19.57 -4.07
C SER A 53 -0.75 20.30 -4.54
N GLY A 54 0.24 20.47 -3.66
CA GLY A 54 1.56 21.03 -4.02
C GLY A 54 2.35 20.12 -4.96
N ILE A 55 2.29 18.80 -4.76
CA ILE A 55 2.86 17.81 -5.69
C ILE A 55 2.18 17.93 -7.06
N ALA A 56 0.84 18.01 -7.10
CA ALA A 56 0.08 18.18 -8.34
C ALA A 56 0.42 19.49 -9.07
N LEU A 57 0.55 20.60 -8.34
CA LEU A 57 0.98 21.89 -8.90
C LEU A 57 2.38 21.79 -9.52
N ALA A 58 3.33 21.18 -8.81
CA ALA A 58 4.69 20.96 -9.30
C ALA A 58 4.72 20.03 -10.52
N LEU A 59 3.89 18.98 -10.56
CA LEU A 59 3.73 18.11 -11.73
C LEU A 59 3.20 18.88 -12.96
N CYS A 60 2.22 19.77 -12.78
CA CYS A 60 1.74 20.65 -13.86
C CYS A 60 2.89 21.52 -14.41
N CYS A 61 3.76 22.03 -13.53
CA CYS A 61 4.93 22.80 -13.94
C CYS A 61 5.96 21.95 -14.70
N LEU A 62 6.27 20.74 -14.21
CA LEU A 62 7.23 19.83 -14.85
C LEU A 62 6.73 19.38 -16.24
N GLN A 63 5.44 19.06 -16.38
CA GLN A 63 4.82 18.78 -17.68
C GLN A 63 4.96 19.98 -18.64
N ARG A 64 4.75 21.20 -18.15
CA ARG A 64 4.90 22.40 -19.00
C ARG A 64 6.34 22.58 -19.45
N LEU A 65 7.30 22.32 -18.56
CA LEU A 65 8.73 22.40 -18.86
C LEU A 65 9.20 21.29 -19.82
N SER A 66 8.49 20.18 -19.93
CA SER A 66 8.87 19.09 -20.85
C SER A 66 8.53 19.36 -22.31
N LEU A 67 7.78 20.43 -22.62
CA LEU A 67 7.44 20.79 -23.99
C LEU A 67 8.66 21.34 -24.73
N ASP A 68 8.73 21.11 -26.05
CA ASP A 68 9.71 21.76 -26.91
C ASP A 68 9.46 23.28 -27.05
N ASP A 69 10.45 23.99 -27.57
CA ASP A 69 10.44 25.45 -27.67
C ASP A 69 9.36 26.00 -28.60
N GLU A 70 8.93 25.23 -29.61
CA GLU A 70 7.85 25.62 -30.50
C GLU A 70 6.51 25.47 -29.78
N THR A 71 6.24 24.29 -29.23
CA THR A 71 4.99 23.92 -28.57
C THR A 71 4.72 24.79 -27.34
N ILE A 72 5.73 25.07 -26.50
CA ILE A 72 5.57 25.91 -25.30
C ILE A 72 5.15 27.35 -25.65
N CYS A 73 5.46 27.82 -26.87
CA CYS A 73 5.13 29.15 -27.36
C CYS A 73 3.74 29.23 -28.04
N GLN A 74 3.11 28.09 -28.33
CA GLN A 74 1.80 28.02 -29.00
C GLN A 74 0.66 28.21 -27.99
N LYS A 75 -0.17 29.24 -28.22
CA LYS A 75 -1.32 29.55 -27.34
C LYS A 75 -2.33 28.40 -27.27
N ARG A 76 -2.57 27.72 -28.39
CA ARG A 76 -3.50 26.57 -28.48
C ARG A 76 -3.06 25.37 -27.63
N SER A 77 -1.77 25.28 -27.34
CA SER A 77 -1.16 24.20 -26.55
C SER A 77 -0.90 24.67 -25.12
N LEU A 78 -1.52 25.77 -24.66
CA LEU A 78 -1.39 26.23 -23.28
C LEU A 78 -1.95 25.20 -22.31
N LYS A 79 -3.12 24.62 -22.62
CA LYS A 79 -3.72 23.55 -21.83
C LYS A 79 -3.06 22.24 -22.23
N ASP A 80 -2.33 21.65 -21.31
CA ASP A 80 -1.57 20.42 -21.53
C ASP A 80 -1.72 19.40 -20.39
N THR A 81 -2.35 19.80 -19.28
CA THR A 81 -2.56 18.95 -18.11
C THR A 81 -4.03 18.96 -17.72
N LEU A 82 -4.61 17.78 -17.53
CA LEU A 82 -5.96 17.59 -17.00
C LEU A 82 -5.86 17.02 -15.59
N TYR A 83 -6.45 17.70 -14.61
CA TYR A 83 -6.52 17.24 -13.23
C TYR A 83 -7.96 16.79 -12.95
N LEU A 84 -8.13 15.55 -12.49
CA LEU A 84 -9.41 14.91 -12.24
C LEU A 84 -9.57 14.64 -10.75
N VAL A 85 -10.67 15.17 -10.19
CA VAL A 85 -11.18 14.74 -8.88
C VAL A 85 -12.16 13.58 -9.06
N THR A 86 -12.07 12.58 -8.18
CA THR A 86 -12.89 11.36 -8.23
C THR A 86 -14.36 11.58 -7.90
N MET A 87 -14.68 12.61 -7.11
CA MET A 87 -16.04 12.89 -6.67
C MET A 87 -16.78 13.86 -7.61
N PRO A 88 -18.10 13.69 -7.80
CA PRO A 88 -18.92 14.61 -8.59
C PRO A 88 -19.15 15.98 -7.91
N ASP A 89 -18.75 16.12 -6.65
CA ASP A 89 -18.91 17.31 -5.82
C ASP A 89 -18.17 18.53 -6.41
N THR A 90 -18.87 19.66 -6.52
CA THR A 90 -18.30 20.92 -6.99
C THR A 90 -17.31 21.52 -5.99
N ALA A 91 -17.49 21.29 -4.68
CA ALA A 91 -16.62 21.89 -3.66
C ALA A 91 -15.16 21.41 -3.77
N LEU A 92 -14.96 20.11 -4.00
CA LEU A 92 -13.60 19.54 -4.19
C LEU A 92 -12.95 20.03 -5.48
N ARG A 93 -13.75 20.18 -6.54
CA ARG A 93 -13.27 20.73 -7.81
C ARG A 93 -12.85 22.20 -7.64
N ASP A 94 -13.67 23.02 -7.00
CA ASP A 94 -13.40 24.45 -6.80
C ASP A 94 -12.17 24.65 -5.89
N GLN A 95 -12.01 23.81 -4.85
CA GLN A 95 -10.79 23.78 -4.04
C GLN A 95 -9.55 23.41 -4.85
N ALA A 96 -9.64 22.40 -5.71
CA ALA A 96 -8.52 22.02 -6.59
C ALA A 96 -8.18 23.10 -7.63
N GLU A 97 -9.19 23.83 -8.15
CA GLU A 97 -8.97 24.99 -9.02
C GLU A 97 -8.17 26.08 -8.31
N ASP A 98 -8.51 26.38 -7.06
CA ASP A 98 -7.79 27.37 -6.24
C ASP A 98 -6.38 26.92 -5.90
N ASP A 99 -6.19 25.66 -5.50
CA ASP A 99 -4.89 25.07 -5.18
C ASP A 99 -3.93 25.10 -6.40
N LEU A 100 -4.47 24.84 -7.60
CA LEU A 100 -3.69 24.74 -8.83
C LEU A 100 -3.66 26.06 -9.64
N ARG A 101 -4.26 27.14 -9.14
CA ARG A 101 -4.46 28.40 -9.88
C ARG A 101 -3.19 29.02 -10.48
N LEU A 102 -2.02 28.72 -9.91
CA LEU A 102 -0.73 29.22 -10.39
C LEU A 102 -0.31 28.54 -11.71
N ALA A 103 -0.65 27.27 -11.91
CA ALA A 103 -0.40 26.54 -13.15
C ALA A 103 -1.47 26.88 -14.20
N LYS A 104 -1.19 27.82 -15.10
CA LYS A 104 -2.17 28.23 -16.13
C LYS A 104 -2.42 27.17 -17.21
N ASN A 105 -1.60 26.13 -17.25
CA ASN A 105 -1.70 25.01 -18.20
C ASN A 105 -2.64 23.89 -17.75
N VAL A 106 -3.15 23.92 -16.52
CA VAL A 106 -4.06 22.91 -16.01
C VAL A 106 -5.52 23.23 -16.34
N VAL A 107 -6.32 22.17 -16.50
CA VAL A 107 -7.78 22.18 -16.49
C VAL A 107 -8.21 21.25 -15.37
N VAL A 108 -9.06 21.71 -14.46
CA VAL A 108 -9.58 20.91 -13.35
C VAL A 108 -10.98 20.43 -13.74
N SER A 109 -11.24 19.14 -13.58
CA SER A 109 -12.54 18.53 -13.88
C SER A 109 -12.80 17.34 -12.95
N ASN A 110 -13.91 16.65 -13.16
CA ASN A 110 -14.27 15.42 -12.47
C ASN A 110 -14.66 14.33 -13.47
N PHE A 111 -14.78 13.09 -13.00
CA PHE A 111 -15.08 11.96 -13.89
C PHE A 111 -16.40 12.10 -14.66
N VAL A 112 -17.41 12.75 -14.08
CA VAL A 112 -18.70 13.02 -14.76
C VAL A 112 -18.52 13.91 -15.99
N ASN A 113 -17.60 14.87 -15.92
CA ASN A 113 -17.38 15.87 -16.97
C ASN A 113 -16.15 15.60 -17.83
N PHE A 114 -15.53 14.42 -17.71
CA PHE A 114 -14.28 14.08 -18.38
C PHE A 114 -14.33 14.31 -19.90
N GLU A 115 -15.26 13.67 -20.61
CA GLU A 115 -15.40 13.78 -22.08
C GLU A 115 -15.70 15.23 -22.50
N LYS A 116 -16.60 15.91 -21.77
CA LYS A 116 -16.95 17.31 -22.04
C LYS A 116 -15.75 18.25 -21.89
N SER A 117 -14.89 18.01 -20.90
CA SER A 117 -13.65 18.77 -20.72
C SER A 117 -12.66 18.53 -21.86
N LEU A 118 -12.54 17.29 -22.35
CA LEU A 118 -11.71 16.99 -23.53
C LEU A 118 -12.19 17.75 -24.77
N GLU A 119 -13.50 17.75 -25.03
CA GLU A 119 -14.10 18.44 -26.18
C GLU A 119 -13.98 19.97 -26.10
N THR A 120 -14.07 20.53 -24.91
CA THR A 120 -14.12 21.99 -24.70
C THR A 120 -12.73 22.60 -24.60
N ASP A 121 -11.85 22.01 -23.78
CA ASP A 121 -10.58 22.63 -23.39
C ASP A 121 -9.36 22.03 -24.12
N PHE A 122 -9.49 20.82 -24.67
CA PHE A 122 -8.39 20.08 -25.33
C PHE A 122 -8.64 19.82 -26.82
N LYS A 123 -9.60 20.51 -27.44
CA LYS A 123 -9.96 20.32 -28.85
C LYS A 123 -8.76 20.51 -29.78
N GLY A 124 -8.34 19.42 -30.43
CA GLY A 124 -7.19 19.38 -31.34
C GLY A 124 -5.82 19.52 -30.66
N ASN A 125 -5.77 19.59 -29.33
CA ASN A 125 -4.54 19.57 -28.52
C ASN A 125 -4.81 18.70 -27.28
N PRO A 126 -4.77 17.37 -27.42
CA PRO A 126 -5.09 16.47 -26.31
C PRO A 126 -4.11 16.63 -25.14
N PRO A 127 -4.54 16.39 -23.89
CA PRO A 127 -3.69 16.53 -22.71
C PRO A 127 -2.45 15.63 -22.83
N LYS A 128 -1.32 16.11 -22.31
CA LYS A 128 -0.05 15.38 -22.21
C LYS A 128 0.12 14.69 -20.87
N LEU A 129 -0.52 15.23 -19.83
CA LEU A 129 -0.57 14.66 -18.50
C LEU A 129 -2.01 14.64 -17.98
N ILE A 130 -2.44 13.52 -17.42
CA ILE A 130 -3.64 13.42 -16.59
C ILE A 130 -3.21 13.13 -15.15
N ILE A 131 -3.68 13.93 -14.20
CA ILE A 131 -3.48 13.71 -12.76
C ILE A 131 -4.83 13.33 -12.17
N ILE A 132 -4.89 12.20 -11.46
CA ILE A 132 -6.09 11.73 -10.77
C ILE A 132 -5.82 11.79 -9.27
N ASP A 133 -6.55 12.65 -8.57
CA ASP A 133 -6.44 12.77 -7.10
C ASP A 133 -7.46 11.92 -6.37
N GLU A 134 -7.09 11.48 -5.17
CA GLU A 134 -7.84 10.55 -4.32
C GLU A 134 -8.30 9.30 -5.09
N CYS A 135 -7.36 8.68 -5.81
CA CYS A 135 -7.62 7.55 -6.72
C CYS A 135 -8.16 6.27 -6.05
N HIS A 136 -8.13 6.20 -4.72
CA HIS A 136 -8.60 5.03 -3.99
C HIS A 136 -10.14 4.88 -4.14
N TYR A 137 -10.90 5.99 -4.26
CA TYR A 137 -12.34 5.98 -4.49
C TYR A 137 -12.80 5.42 -5.85
N GLY A 138 -11.93 5.38 -6.87
CA GLY A 138 -12.31 4.89 -8.20
C GLY A 138 -12.42 3.37 -8.30
N SER A 139 -12.05 2.63 -7.24
CA SER A 139 -12.13 1.17 -7.16
C SER A 139 -13.47 0.64 -6.60
N ASN A 140 -14.33 1.53 -6.12
CA ASN A 140 -15.64 1.14 -5.58
C ASN A 140 -16.63 0.79 -6.69
N VAL A 141 -17.47 -0.23 -6.46
CA VAL A 141 -18.57 -0.65 -7.36
C VAL A 141 -19.52 0.51 -7.73
N THR A 142 -19.57 1.55 -6.88
CA THR A 142 -20.39 2.76 -7.04
C THR A 142 -19.64 3.97 -7.64
N GLY A 143 -18.34 3.87 -7.90
CA GLY A 143 -17.53 4.93 -8.52
C GLY A 143 -17.67 4.96 -10.05
N ILE A 144 -17.45 6.14 -10.66
CA ILE A 144 -17.32 6.23 -12.12
C ILE A 144 -16.03 5.52 -12.50
N ARG A 145 -16.16 4.45 -13.27
CA ARG A 145 -15.09 3.51 -13.57
C ARG A 145 -13.95 4.18 -14.33
N TYR A 146 -12.73 3.80 -13.97
CA TYR A 146 -11.52 4.21 -14.68
C TYR A 146 -11.53 3.83 -16.16
N SER A 147 -12.37 2.88 -16.57
CA SER A 147 -12.54 2.43 -17.94
C SER A 147 -12.61 3.58 -18.94
N THR A 148 -13.42 4.62 -18.70
CA THR A 148 -13.55 5.73 -19.67
C THR A 148 -12.24 6.49 -19.86
N VAL A 149 -11.48 6.72 -18.79
CA VAL A 149 -10.18 7.40 -18.87
C VAL A 149 -9.15 6.50 -19.56
N PHE A 150 -9.14 5.20 -19.23
CA PHE A 150 -8.18 4.28 -19.83
C PHE A 150 -8.50 3.96 -21.30
N ASP A 151 -9.77 3.82 -21.67
CA ASP A 151 -10.20 3.64 -23.05
C ASP A 151 -9.74 4.83 -23.90
N TYR A 152 -9.91 6.06 -23.40
CA TYR A 152 -9.39 7.27 -24.06
C TYR A 152 -7.86 7.22 -24.24
N LEU A 153 -7.12 6.80 -23.22
CA LEU A 153 -5.66 6.74 -23.26
C LEU A 153 -5.09 5.65 -24.18
N GLU A 154 -5.87 4.63 -24.51
CA GLU A 154 -5.50 3.58 -25.45
C GLU A 154 -5.93 3.87 -26.87
N GLN A 155 -7.16 4.35 -27.04
CA GLN A 155 -7.80 4.44 -28.35
C GLN A 155 -7.60 5.82 -28.99
N GLU A 156 -7.49 6.88 -28.18
CA GLU A 156 -7.45 8.26 -28.67
C GLU A 156 -6.15 8.99 -28.35
N ASN A 157 -5.48 8.67 -27.23
CA ASN A 157 -4.29 9.40 -26.77
C ASN A 157 -3.21 8.49 -26.15
N ASP A 158 -2.58 7.70 -27.02
CA ASP A 158 -1.51 6.75 -26.73
C ASP A 158 -0.19 7.39 -26.22
N SER A 159 -0.06 8.71 -26.31
CA SER A 159 1.13 9.46 -25.86
C SER A 159 1.00 10.07 -24.47
N CYS A 160 -0.22 10.09 -23.91
CA CYS A 160 -0.49 10.75 -22.64
C CYS A 160 0.02 9.93 -21.45
N LYS A 161 0.51 10.64 -20.44
CA LYS A 161 0.98 10.11 -19.15
C LYS A 161 -0.10 10.29 -18.09
N VAL A 162 -0.15 9.38 -17.12
CA VAL A 162 -1.10 9.42 -16.01
C VAL A 162 -0.36 9.36 -14.68
N VAL A 163 -0.75 10.24 -13.74
CA VAL A 163 -0.34 10.17 -12.34
C VAL A 163 -1.57 9.93 -11.47
N PHE A 164 -1.50 8.93 -10.59
CA PHE A 164 -2.49 8.67 -9.54
C PHE A 164 -1.92 9.15 -8.21
N ILE A 165 -2.57 10.08 -7.53
CA ILE A 165 -2.12 10.58 -6.21
C ILE A 165 -3.12 10.11 -5.15
N SER A 166 -2.64 9.48 -4.07
CA SER A 166 -3.50 9.05 -2.97
C SER A 166 -2.71 8.82 -1.68
N ALA A 167 -3.40 8.94 -0.54
CA ALA A 167 -2.86 8.55 0.77
C ALA A 167 -2.93 7.05 1.05
N THR A 168 -3.81 6.35 0.32
CA THR A 168 -4.00 4.91 0.38
C THR A 168 -4.17 4.36 -1.04
N PRO A 169 -3.20 4.55 -1.96
CA PRO A 169 -3.36 4.16 -3.37
C PRO A 169 -3.55 2.66 -3.55
N PHE A 170 -3.12 1.88 -2.57
CA PHE A 170 -3.11 0.41 -2.59
C PHE A 170 -4.49 -0.21 -2.73
N GLY A 171 -5.55 0.38 -2.15
CA GLY A 171 -6.92 -0.08 -2.39
C GLY A 171 -7.21 -0.19 -3.88
N ALA A 172 -7.01 0.89 -4.63
CA ALA A 172 -7.27 0.85 -6.06
C ALA A 172 -6.27 0.04 -6.89
N LEU A 173 -5.07 -0.26 -6.36
CA LEU A 173 -4.15 -1.21 -6.99
C LEU A 173 -4.62 -2.67 -6.82
N TYR A 174 -5.19 -3.02 -5.67
CA TYR A 174 -5.59 -4.40 -5.34
C TYR A 174 -7.02 -4.77 -5.76
N GLY A 175 -7.93 -3.80 -5.85
CA GLY A 175 -9.34 -4.02 -6.23
C GLY A 175 -9.48 -4.82 -7.51
N ALA A 176 -8.91 -4.27 -8.57
CA ALA A 176 -9.03 -4.83 -9.90
C ALA A 176 -8.21 -6.12 -10.11
N GLU A 177 -7.08 -6.28 -9.41
CA GLU A 177 -6.32 -7.54 -9.44
C GLU A 177 -7.08 -8.68 -8.76
N THR A 178 -7.75 -8.38 -7.64
CA THR A 178 -8.54 -9.38 -6.91
C THR A 178 -9.75 -9.82 -7.73
N GLU A 179 -10.48 -8.88 -8.32
CA GLU A 179 -11.60 -9.19 -9.22
C GLU A 179 -11.16 -10.01 -10.44
N TYR A 180 -9.97 -9.71 -10.98
CA TYR A 180 -9.40 -10.47 -12.09
C TYR A 180 -9.03 -11.90 -11.67
N GLU A 181 -8.36 -12.08 -10.53
CA GLU A 181 -8.01 -13.40 -9.99
C GLU A 181 -9.26 -14.23 -9.68
N GLU A 182 -10.29 -13.63 -9.08
CA GLU A 182 -11.59 -14.29 -8.83
C GLU A 182 -12.24 -14.75 -10.14
N ALA A 183 -12.22 -13.91 -11.18
CA ALA A 183 -12.75 -14.28 -12.48
C ALA A 183 -11.97 -15.41 -13.15
N LEU A 184 -10.65 -15.50 -12.95
CA LEU A 184 -9.82 -16.62 -13.40
C LEU A 184 -10.10 -17.90 -12.61
N GLU A 185 -10.28 -17.82 -11.29
CA GLU A 185 -10.67 -18.96 -10.46
C GLU A 185 -12.03 -19.52 -10.90
N ILE A 186 -13.04 -18.66 -11.10
CA ILE A 186 -14.36 -19.06 -11.63
C ILE A 186 -14.24 -19.68 -13.03
N SER A 187 -13.34 -19.15 -13.87
CA SER A 187 -13.08 -19.73 -15.20
C SER A 187 -12.49 -21.14 -15.10
N SER A 188 -11.54 -21.36 -14.19
CA SER A 188 -10.94 -22.67 -13.95
C SER A 188 -11.97 -23.68 -13.43
N GLU A 189 -12.83 -23.27 -12.49
CA GLU A 189 -13.93 -24.11 -11.99
C GLU A 189 -14.94 -24.43 -13.11
N ALA A 190 -15.29 -23.45 -13.93
CA ALA A 190 -16.18 -23.63 -15.08
C ALA A 190 -15.61 -24.59 -16.15
N GLU A 191 -14.29 -24.58 -16.37
CA GLU A 191 -13.60 -25.53 -17.25
C GLU A 191 -13.66 -26.96 -16.71
N GLU A 192 -13.43 -27.13 -15.40
CA GLU A 192 -13.52 -28.43 -14.72
C GLU A 192 -14.95 -29.00 -14.73
N GLU A 193 -15.97 -28.14 -14.62
CA GLU A 193 -17.38 -28.52 -14.65
C GLU A 193 -18.01 -28.57 -16.05
N HIS A 194 -17.25 -28.26 -17.11
CA HIS A 194 -17.73 -28.15 -18.50
C HIS A 194 -18.93 -27.19 -18.65
N ASN A 195 -18.92 -26.08 -17.94
CA ASN A 195 -19.99 -25.09 -17.93
C ASN A 195 -19.68 -23.92 -18.88
N ASP A 196 -19.97 -24.10 -20.16
CA ASP A 196 -19.71 -23.12 -21.23
C ASP A 196 -20.32 -21.73 -20.98
N LYS A 197 -21.44 -21.66 -20.26
CA LYS A 197 -22.10 -20.40 -19.93
C LYS A 197 -21.30 -19.64 -18.87
N LEU A 198 -20.89 -20.33 -17.80
CA LEU A 198 -20.11 -19.76 -16.71
C LEU A 198 -18.72 -19.34 -17.21
N LEU A 199 -18.10 -20.14 -18.09
CA LEU A 199 -16.84 -19.82 -18.79
C LEU A 199 -16.91 -18.49 -19.55
N LYS A 200 -18.03 -18.23 -20.23
CA LYS A 200 -18.21 -17.00 -21.00
C LYS A 200 -18.45 -15.79 -20.09
N GLU A 201 -19.21 -15.98 -19.02
CA GLU A 201 -19.48 -14.94 -18.01
C GLU A 201 -18.19 -14.59 -17.23
N SER A 202 -17.39 -15.58 -16.85
CA SER A 202 -16.13 -15.39 -16.12
C SER A 202 -15.05 -14.74 -16.99
N ALA A 203 -14.97 -15.10 -18.28
CA ALA A 203 -14.07 -14.42 -19.23
C ALA A 203 -14.44 -12.94 -19.43
N GLN A 204 -15.75 -12.61 -19.43
CA GLN A 204 -16.20 -11.22 -19.49
C GLN A 204 -15.88 -10.45 -18.20
N LEU A 205 -16.03 -11.08 -17.04
CA LEU A 205 -15.65 -10.49 -15.74
C LEU A 205 -14.14 -10.24 -15.66
N ALA A 206 -13.32 -11.18 -16.14
CA ALA A 206 -11.86 -11.01 -16.18
C ALA A 206 -11.43 -9.86 -17.11
N ASP A 207 -12.05 -9.74 -18.29
CA ASP A 207 -11.79 -8.63 -19.22
C ASP A 207 -12.22 -7.29 -18.64
N GLN A 208 -13.36 -7.24 -17.95
CA GLN A 208 -13.86 -6.05 -17.26
C GLN A 208 -12.91 -5.62 -16.12
N ALA A 209 -12.49 -6.55 -15.26
CA ALA A 209 -11.57 -6.29 -14.16
C ALA A 209 -10.19 -5.79 -14.65
N LEU A 210 -9.68 -6.36 -15.75
CA LEU A 210 -8.45 -5.88 -16.40
C LEU A 210 -8.58 -4.43 -16.90
N LYS A 211 -9.74 -4.06 -17.46
CA LYS A 211 -10.01 -2.70 -17.96
C LYS A 211 -10.13 -1.67 -16.85
N ASP A 212 -10.63 -2.09 -15.69
CA ASP A 212 -10.83 -1.21 -14.53
C ASP A 212 -9.57 -1.10 -13.64
N SER A 213 -8.50 -1.86 -13.93
CA SER A 213 -7.26 -1.87 -13.14
C SER A 213 -6.33 -0.67 -13.36
N ILE A 214 -5.87 -0.05 -12.26
CA ILE A 214 -4.79 0.94 -12.29
C ILE A 214 -3.43 0.32 -12.66
N LEU A 215 -3.28 -0.99 -12.48
CA LEU A 215 -2.10 -1.77 -12.86
C LEU A 215 -2.15 -2.28 -14.30
N ARG A 216 -2.94 -1.63 -15.16
CA ARG A 216 -3.12 -2.03 -16.57
C ARG A 216 -1.77 -2.28 -17.24
N ARG A 217 -1.54 -3.54 -17.61
CA ARG A 217 -0.20 -4.08 -17.94
C ARG A 217 0.47 -3.38 -19.13
N ASP A 218 -0.33 -2.76 -19.99
CA ASP A 218 0.13 -2.09 -21.21
C ASP A 218 0.66 -0.66 -20.98
N PHE A 219 0.41 -0.08 -19.80
CA PHE A 219 0.87 1.27 -19.47
C PHE A 219 2.22 1.30 -18.77
N GLY A 220 2.71 0.16 -18.27
CA GLY A 220 3.89 0.09 -17.40
C GLY A 220 3.72 1.01 -16.19
N THR A 221 3.18 0.49 -15.10
CA THR A 221 2.94 1.29 -13.89
C THR A 221 4.18 1.28 -12.99
N ARG A 222 4.47 2.40 -12.33
CA ARG A 222 5.47 2.49 -11.24
C ARG A 222 4.88 3.17 -10.02
N LEU A 223 5.39 2.83 -8.84
CA LEU A 223 5.01 3.45 -7.56
C LEU A 223 6.12 4.37 -7.06
N VAL A 224 5.77 5.59 -6.68
CA VAL A 224 6.67 6.56 -6.04
C VAL A 224 6.11 6.91 -4.67
N PHE A 225 6.93 6.80 -3.63
CA PHE A 225 6.53 7.20 -2.29
C PHE A 225 7.02 8.61 -1.96
N HIS A 226 6.10 9.47 -1.50
CA HIS A 226 6.41 10.78 -0.98
C HIS A 226 6.76 10.69 0.50
N LYS A 227 8.07 10.68 0.79
CA LYS A 227 8.58 10.86 2.15
C LYS A 227 8.32 12.30 2.62
N THR A 228 7.58 12.43 3.71
CA THR A 228 7.31 13.69 4.42
C THR A 228 8.58 14.23 5.08
N SER A 229 8.61 15.54 5.39
CA SER A 229 9.74 16.14 6.14
C SER A 229 9.58 15.88 7.64
N ASN A 230 10.65 16.08 8.40
CA ASN A 230 10.65 15.88 9.87
C ASN A 230 9.70 16.83 10.63
N GLU A 231 9.16 17.86 9.97
CA GLU A 231 8.18 18.78 10.54
C GLU A 231 6.73 18.26 10.42
N TYR A 232 6.53 17.19 9.65
CA TYR A 232 5.23 16.55 9.51
C TYR A 232 4.93 15.70 10.74
N TYR A 233 3.75 15.90 11.32
CA TYR A 233 3.23 15.07 12.39
C TYR A 233 2.15 14.14 11.82
N GLY A 234 2.46 12.85 11.70
CA GLY A 234 1.60 11.84 11.10
C GLY A 234 1.22 10.72 12.07
N VAL A 235 0.58 9.68 11.52
CA VAL A 235 0.15 8.50 12.28
C VAL A 235 1.34 7.82 12.97
N ARG A 236 2.50 7.75 12.30
CA ARG A 236 3.72 7.15 12.87
C ARG A 236 4.22 7.91 14.09
N GLU A 237 4.21 9.24 14.04
CA GLU A 237 4.60 10.11 15.15
C GLU A 237 3.59 10.01 16.28
N MET A 238 2.29 9.93 15.98
CA MET A 238 1.25 9.73 16.99
C MET A 238 1.40 8.38 17.72
N LEU A 239 1.67 7.29 16.99
CA LEU A 239 1.95 5.97 17.57
C LEU A 239 3.21 6.00 18.46
N LYS A 240 4.32 6.54 17.95
CA LYS A 240 5.60 6.66 18.70
C LYS A 240 5.46 7.46 19.99
N ASN A 241 4.59 8.47 20.01
CA ASN A 241 4.36 9.34 21.17
C ASN A 241 3.19 8.89 22.06
N ASN A 242 2.64 7.68 21.85
CA ASN A 242 1.49 7.15 22.60
C ASN A 242 0.29 8.11 22.60
N ARG A 243 0.04 8.78 21.47
CA ARG A 243 -1.11 9.67 21.26
C ARG A 243 -2.31 8.96 20.64
N LEU A 244 -2.11 7.75 20.14
CA LEU A 244 -3.16 6.92 19.57
C LEU A 244 -3.57 5.84 20.57
N HIS A 245 -4.87 5.76 20.84
CA HIS A 245 -5.49 4.83 21.77
C HIS A 245 -6.42 3.89 21.02
N ASN A 246 -6.16 2.59 21.14
CA ASN A 246 -6.93 1.56 20.46
C ASN A 246 -8.32 1.40 21.10
N LEU A 247 -9.37 1.58 20.29
CA LEU A 247 -10.74 1.27 20.65
C LEU A 247 -11.08 -0.16 20.25
N ASN A 248 -11.19 -1.02 21.26
CA ASN A 248 -11.67 -2.40 21.11
C ASN A 248 -13.18 -2.42 20.82
N ASP A 249 -13.70 -3.53 20.28
CA ASP A 249 -15.05 -3.62 19.68
C ASP A 249 -16.15 -2.84 20.42
N ASP A 250 -16.45 -3.20 21.67
CA ASP A 250 -17.52 -2.54 22.45
C ASP A 250 -17.18 -1.08 22.82
N GLU A 251 -15.90 -0.76 22.99
CA GLU A 251 -15.42 0.58 23.33
C GLU A 251 -15.41 1.53 22.13
N ARG A 252 -15.60 1.05 20.88
CA ARG A 252 -15.72 1.92 19.70
C ARG A 252 -16.95 2.79 19.75
N ASN A 253 -18.05 2.28 20.30
CA ASN A 253 -19.26 3.06 20.45
C ASN A 253 -19.06 4.12 21.55
N PHE A 254 -19.01 5.39 21.14
CA PHE A 254 -18.85 6.52 22.06
C PHE A 254 -19.92 6.56 23.18
N LEU A 255 -21.09 5.96 22.97
CA LEU A 255 -22.15 5.92 23.99
C LEU A 255 -21.91 4.86 25.07
N VAL A 256 -21.00 3.92 24.86
CA VAL A 256 -20.63 2.92 25.86
C VAL A 256 -19.75 3.55 26.93
N ASP A 257 -20.03 3.22 28.20
CA ASP A 257 -19.18 3.68 29.31
C ASP A 257 -17.86 2.91 29.32
N SER A 258 -16.84 3.52 28.72
CA SER A 258 -15.49 2.96 28.62
C SER A 258 -14.46 3.79 29.38
N SER A 259 -13.34 3.15 29.68
CA SER A 259 -12.17 3.85 30.24
C SER A 259 -11.66 4.93 29.27
N HIS A 260 -11.65 4.61 27.97
CA HIS A 260 -11.30 5.54 26.89
C HIS A 260 -12.19 6.78 26.84
N ARG A 261 -13.52 6.64 26.99
CA ARG A 261 -14.43 7.79 27.04
C ARG A 261 -14.18 8.69 28.25
N LYS A 262 -13.83 8.10 29.40
CA LYS A 262 -13.45 8.86 30.60
C LYS A 262 -12.16 9.65 30.37
N ILE A 263 -11.15 9.03 29.74
CA ILE A 263 -9.90 9.71 29.37
C ILE A 263 -10.17 10.84 28.38
N PHE A 264 -11.01 10.60 27.36
CA PHE A 264 -11.42 11.63 26.40
C PHE A 264 -12.03 12.85 27.10
N MET A 265 -12.98 12.62 28.01
CA MET A 265 -13.62 13.72 28.76
C MET A 265 -12.67 14.41 29.74
N GLN A 266 -11.78 13.68 30.38
CA GLN A 266 -10.75 14.25 31.25
C GLN A 266 -9.83 15.19 30.46
N GLN A 267 -9.37 14.77 29.29
CA GLN A 267 -8.54 15.58 28.39
C GLN A 267 -9.30 16.84 27.94
N PHE A 268 -10.57 16.71 27.55
CA PHE A 268 -11.40 17.84 27.18
C PHE A 268 -11.58 18.84 28.32
N ASN A 269 -11.87 18.36 29.52
CA ASN A 269 -12.09 19.21 30.68
C ASN A 269 -10.80 19.87 31.19
N ALA A 270 -9.67 19.15 31.15
CA ALA A 270 -8.36 19.64 31.58
C ALA A 270 -7.71 20.62 30.60
N HIS A 271 -8.12 20.64 29.32
CA HIS A 271 -7.60 21.59 28.34
C HIS A 271 -7.95 23.03 28.75
N GLU A 272 -6.93 23.89 28.78
CA GLU A 272 -7.05 25.30 29.11
C GLU A 272 -7.14 26.16 27.85
N GLY A 273 -8.01 27.17 27.88
CA GLY A 273 -8.24 28.06 26.75
C GLY A 273 -9.00 27.40 25.60
N MET A 274 -8.89 28.01 24.43
CA MET A 274 -9.62 27.57 23.24
C MET A 274 -9.16 26.18 22.78
N GLY A 275 -10.10 25.39 22.29
CA GLY A 275 -9.80 24.10 21.73
C GLY A 275 -11.03 23.41 21.18
N TRP A 276 -10.82 22.28 20.51
CA TRP A 276 -11.96 21.53 19.99
C TRP A 276 -11.69 20.03 19.93
N SER A 277 -12.77 19.25 19.94
CA SER A 277 -12.72 17.80 19.74
C SER A 277 -13.61 17.36 18.58
N LEU A 278 -13.17 16.33 17.86
CA LEU A 278 -13.89 15.75 16.72
C LEU A 278 -14.34 14.34 17.03
N VAL A 279 -15.65 14.08 17.00
CA VAL A 279 -16.24 12.82 17.42
C VAL A 279 -17.07 12.25 16.28
N ARG A 280 -16.65 11.11 15.75
CA ARG A 280 -17.44 10.35 14.78
C ARG A 280 -18.22 9.24 15.48
N VAL A 281 -19.53 9.23 15.27
CA VAL A 281 -20.46 8.26 15.85
C VAL A 281 -21.26 7.51 14.78
N PRO A 282 -21.84 6.35 15.09
CA PRO A 282 -22.73 5.64 14.16
C PRO A 282 -23.95 6.45 13.70
N ALA A 283 -24.57 6.01 12.60
CA ALA A 283 -25.81 6.62 12.13
C ALA A 283 -26.94 6.46 13.16
N GLY A 284 -27.71 7.53 13.35
CA GLY A 284 -28.81 7.56 14.33
C GLY A 284 -28.40 7.91 15.76
N THR A 285 -27.10 7.98 16.09
CA THR A 285 -26.63 8.18 17.48
C THR A 285 -26.02 9.57 17.76
N ALA A 286 -26.10 10.51 16.80
CA ALA A 286 -25.50 11.84 16.94
C ALA A 286 -26.14 12.68 18.05
N MET A 287 -27.48 12.64 18.16
CA MET A 287 -28.19 13.34 19.23
C MET A 287 -27.88 12.76 20.61
N ASP A 288 -27.75 11.44 20.72
CA ASP A 288 -27.36 10.78 21.98
C ASP A 288 -25.96 11.21 22.44
N ALA A 289 -25.02 11.35 21.49
CA ALA A 289 -23.69 11.85 21.79
C ALA A 289 -23.73 13.32 22.25
N LYS A 290 -24.54 14.17 21.59
CA LYS A 290 -24.77 15.56 22.03
C LYS A 290 -25.31 15.59 23.46
N GLN A 291 -26.34 14.80 23.76
CA GLN A 291 -26.92 14.71 25.10
C GLN A 291 -25.91 14.21 26.15
N TYR A 292 -25.05 13.27 25.78
CA TYR A 292 -23.96 12.85 26.65
C TYR A 292 -23.02 14.01 26.99
N PHE A 293 -22.56 14.79 26.00
CA PHE A 293 -21.70 15.95 26.25
C PHE A 293 -22.36 17.00 27.15
N ILE A 294 -23.64 17.30 26.94
CA ILE A 294 -24.42 18.19 27.82
C ILE A 294 -24.45 17.64 29.25
N SER A 295 -24.66 16.33 29.42
CA SER A 295 -24.65 15.69 30.74
C SER A 295 -23.29 15.75 31.44
N GLN A 296 -22.19 15.92 30.68
CA GLN A 296 -20.85 16.10 31.20
C GLN A 296 -20.48 17.58 31.44
N GLY A 297 -21.43 18.51 31.24
CA GLY A 297 -21.25 19.93 31.51
C GLY A 297 -20.68 20.73 30.33
N VAL A 298 -20.74 20.21 29.10
CA VAL A 298 -20.44 20.99 27.89
C VAL A 298 -21.68 21.80 27.51
N ASP A 299 -21.52 23.11 27.38
CA ASP A 299 -22.62 23.99 26.97
C ASP A 299 -23.16 23.60 25.60
N GLU A 300 -24.49 23.60 25.46
CA GLU A 300 -25.17 23.15 24.24
C GLU A 300 -24.75 23.97 23.01
N GLU A 301 -24.52 25.27 23.18
CA GLU A 301 -24.10 26.20 22.12
C GLU A 301 -22.68 25.88 21.58
N ASN A 302 -21.91 25.08 22.32
CA ASN A 302 -20.54 24.67 21.97
C ASN A 302 -20.48 23.29 21.29
N ILE A 303 -21.62 22.64 21.06
CA ILE A 303 -21.69 21.31 20.44
C ILE A 303 -22.35 21.41 19.06
N TYR A 304 -21.64 20.99 18.02
CA TYR A 304 -22.03 21.12 16.63
C TYR A 304 -22.15 19.75 15.97
N ILE A 305 -23.34 19.40 15.46
CA ILE A 305 -23.51 18.20 14.63
C ILE A 305 -23.30 18.58 13.16
N LEU A 306 -22.20 18.10 12.57
CA LEU A 306 -21.81 18.42 11.20
C LEU A 306 -22.52 17.52 10.20
N GLY A 307 -23.33 18.11 9.31
CA GLY A 307 -24.01 17.37 8.25
C GLY A 307 -25.06 18.21 7.53
N ASN A 308 -25.50 17.73 6.35
CA ASN A 308 -26.57 18.37 5.57
C ASN A 308 -27.92 17.66 5.72
N SER A 309 -27.90 16.36 6.03
CA SER A 309 -29.08 15.54 6.32
C SER A 309 -28.59 14.27 7.00
N LEU A 310 -29.04 14.01 8.23
CA LEU A 310 -28.61 12.86 9.03
C LEU A 310 -29.83 12.17 9.64
N SER A 311 -29.85 10.84 9.58
CA SER A 311 -30.92 10.05 10.21
C SER A 311 -30.96 10.30 11.71
N GLY A 312 -32.15 10.62 12.24
CA GLY A 312 -32.36 10.85 13.67
C GLY A 312 -31.90 12.22 14.20
N VAL A 313 -31.50 13.16 13.32
CA VAL A 313 -31.10 14.52 13.70
C VAL A 313 -32.06 15.55 13.09
N PRO A 314 -32.69 16.43 13.89
CA PRO A 314 -33.49 17.53 13.37
C PRO A 314 -32.69 18.50 12.48
N GLU A 315 -33.31 19.12 11.49
CA GLU A 315 -32.62 20.05 10.57
C GLU A 315 -32.03 21.27 11.28
N ASP A 316 -32.68 21.74 12.34
CA ASP A 316 -32.24 22.87 13.17
C ASP A 316 -31.04 22.54 14.07
N GLU A 317 -30.75 21.25 14.26
CA GLU A 317 -29.59 20.74 15.01
C GLU A 317 -28.35 20.55 14.13
N LEU A 318 -28.51 20.64 12.81
CA LEU A 318 -27.41 20.47 11.86
C LEU A 318 -26.63 21.77 11.65
N SER A 319 -25.32 21.64 11.56
CA SER A 319 -24.40 22.73 11.26
C SER A 319 -23.48 22.40 10.08
N THR A 320 -23.05 23.45 9.38
CA THR A 320 -22.02 23.35 8.34
C THR A 320 -20.62 23.46 8.94
N ILE A 321 -19.63 22.97 8.21
CA ILE A 321 -18.21 23.09 8.57
C ILE A 321 -17.78 24.55 8.63
N ASP A 322 -18.25 25.39 7.69
CA ASP A 322 -17.89 26.82 7.68
C ASP A 322 -18.45 27.55 8.90
N ARG A 323 -19.67 27.20 9.34
CA ARG A 323 -20.23 27.72 10.58
C ARG A 323 -19.43 27.26 11.80
N PHE A 324 -18.99 26.00 11.82
CA PHE A 324 -18.14 25.48 12.89
C PHE A 324 -16.76 26.16 12.94
N LYS A 325 -16.12 26.36 11.79
CA LYS A 325 -14.85 27.10 11.68
C LYS A 325 -14.99 28.53 12.21
N LYS A 326 -16.08 29.21 11.84
CA LYS A 326 -16.37 30.55 12.35
C LYS A 326 -16.62 30.57 13.86
N ALA A 327 -17.39 29.61 14.38
CA ALA A 327 -17.60 29.48 15.81
C ALA A 327 -16.28 29.23 16.56
N PHE A 328 -15.36 28.46 15.97
CA PHE A 328 -14.03 28.26 16.51
C PHE A 328 -13.19 29.55 16.51
N GLU A 329 -13.24 30.35 15.45
CA GLU A 329 -12.61 31.67 15.43
C GLU A 329 -13.19 32.59 16.51
N ASP A 330 -14.52 32.60 16.67
CA ASP A 330 -15.20 33.40 17.71
C ASP A 330 -14.83 32.91 19.13
N SER A 331 -14.59 31.59 19.31
CA SER A 331 -14.19 30.98 20.58
C SER A 331 -12.81 31.45 21.09
N GLU A 332 -11.94 31.97 20.20
CA GLU A 332 -10.65 32.55 20.58
C GLU A 332 -10.81 33.71 21.57
N LEU A 333 -11.89 34.49 21.42
CA LEU A 333 -12.17 35.66 22.27
C LEU A 333 -12.63 35.28 23.68
N PHE A 334 -13.21 34.09 23.82
CA PHE A 334 -13.83 33.61 25.07
C PHE A 334 -13.08 32.46 25.72
N GLY A 335 -12.10 31.87 25.03
CA GLY A 335 -11.33 30.71 25.51
C GLY A 335 -12.19 29.44 25.61
N GLU A 336 -13.22 29.33 24.77
CA GLU A 336 -14.20 28.24 24.82
C GLU A 336 -13.72 26.98 24.11
N LYS A 337 -14.27 25.84 24.53
CA LYS A 337 -13.96 24.53 23.95
C LYS A 337 -15.16 24.00 23.19
N LEU A 338 -14.95 23.60 21.95
CA LEU A 338 -16.02 23.15 21.05
C LEU A 338 -15.99 21.65 20.82
N VAL A 339 -17.14 21.06 20.54
CA VAL A 339 -17.26 19.66 20.12
C VAL A 339 -17.92 19.60 18.75
N ALA A 340 -17.26 18.97 17.78
CA ALA A 340 -17.85 18.61 16.50
C ALA A 340 -18.23 17.13 16.50
N ILE A 341 -19.51 16.83 16.28
CA ILE A 341 -20.06 15.47 16.14
C ILE A 341 -20.34 15.22 14.66
N THR A 342 -19.97 14.06 14.14
CA THR A 342 -20.21 13.68 12.75
C THR A 342 -20.63 12.21 12.66
N VAL A 343 -21.48 11.87 11.67
CA VAL A 343 -21.96 10.49 11.48
C VAL A 343 -21.14 9.76 10.40
N ALA A 344 -20.94 10.41 9.26
CA ALA A 344 -19.85 10.08 8.34
C ALA A 344 -18.57 10.76 8.84
N GLY A 345 -17.37 10.28 8.50
CA GLY A 345 -16.16 11.09 8.76
C GLY A 345 -16.31 12.44 8.06
N CYS A 346 -15.62 13.50 8.53
CA CYS A 346 -15.48 14.70 7.72
C CYS A 346 -14.93 14.27 6.35
N ARG A 347 -15.67 14.51 5.25
CA ARG A 347 -15.30 14.13 3.87
C ARG A 347 -13.80 14.30 3.59
N ALA A 348 -13.23 13.40 2.80
CA ALA A 348 -11.89 13.61 2.22
C ALA A 348 -11.84 15.00 1.56
N GLY A 349 -10.76 15.74 1.80
CA GLY A 349 -10.57 17.11 1.28
C GLY A 349 -10.84 18.26 2.27
N ILE A 350 -11.54 18.03 3.40
CA ILE A 350 -11.75 19.10 4.40
C ILE A 350 -10.44 19.43 5.12
N ASN A 351 -10.01 20.69 5.01
CA ASN A 351 -8.87 21.25 5.73
C ASN A 351 -9.35 22.16 6.87
N PHE A 352 -9.01 21.81 8.12
CA PHE A 352 -9.30 22.63 9.31
C PHE A 352 -8.27 23.76 9.53
N GLY A 353 -7.21 23.83 8.73
CA GLY A 353 -6.18 24.87 8.82
C GLY A 353 -5.27 24.71 10.05
N ASN A 354 -4.15 25.43 10.05
CA ASN A 354 -3.13 25.28 11.09
C ASN A 354 -3.61 25.72 12.47
N LEU A 355 -4.44 26.77 12.56
CA LEU A 355 -4.93 27.27 13.85
C LEU A 355 -5.78 26.22 14.57
N MET A 356 -6.77 25.64 13.88
CA MET A 356 -7.61 24.60 14.49
C MET A 356 -6.78 23.37 14.84
N LYS A 357 -5.89 22.91 13.95
CA LYS A 357 -5.05 21.74 14.24
C LYS A 357 -4.15 21.95 15.45
N ASN A 358 -3.58 23.15 15.60
CA ASN A 358 -2.76 23.49 16.77
C ASN A 358 -3.55 23.47 18.09
N ASN A 359 -4.88 23.57 18.03
CA ASN A 359 -5.78 23.61 19.19
C ASN A 359 -6.73 22.40 19.22
N LEU A 360 -6.44 21.35 18.45
CA LEU A 360 -7.19 20.10 18.51
C LEU A 360 -6.89 19.41 19.84
N ILE A 361 -7.92 19.12 20.61
CA ILE A 361 -7.83 18.48 21.92
C ILE A 361 -7.79 16.96 21.73
N SER A 362 -8.79 16.42 21.03
CA SER A 362 -8.93 14.99 20.86
C SER A 362 -9.81 14.62 19.68
N THR A 363 -9.62 13.40 19.17
CA THR A 363 -10.49 12.81 18.15
C THR A 363 -11.01 11.45 18.59
N TRP A 364 -12.26 11.14 18.28
CA TRP A 364 -12.84 9.81 18.48
C TRP A 364 -13.41 9.28 17.18
N ASP A 365 -13.09 8.05 16.81
CA ASP A 365 -13.64 7.39 15.62
C ASP A 365 -14.24 6.03 15.94
N SER A 366 -15.57 5.92 15.78
CA SER A 366 -16.32 4.70 16.09
C SER A 366 -16.29 3.64 14.97
N THR A 367 -15.51 3.82 13.89
CA THR A 367 -15.58 2.94 12.70
C THR A 367 -14.58 1.80 12.66
N VAL A 368 -14.96 0.74 11.92
CA VAL A 368 -14.27 -0.57 11.88
C VAL A 368 -13.78 -0.96 10.47
N ALA A 369 -14.06 -0.15 9.45
CA ALA A 369 -14.22 -0.68 8.10
C ALA A 369 -12.92 -1.04 7.36
N SER A 370 -11.84 -0.24 7.46
CA SER A 370 -10.57 -0.46 6.72
C SER A 370 -9.46 0.48 7.18
N VAL A 371 -8.21 0.23 6.74
CA VAL A 371 -7.07 1.14 6.96
C VAL A 371 -7.36 2.54 6.41
N ALA A 372 -7.86 2.64 5.17
CA ALA A 372 -8.26 3.93 4.61
C ALA A 372 -9.38 4.59 5.41
N ALA A 373 -10.41 3.85 5.86
CA ALA A 373 -11.49 4.46 6.64
C ALA A 373 -10.99 5.11 7.93
N VAL A 374 -10.03 4.48 8.61
CA VAL A 374 -9.46 4.95 9.88
C VAL A 374 -8.54 6.15 9.66
N VAL A 375 -7.60 6.01 8.74
CA VAL A 375 -6.60 7.05 8.47
C VAL A 375 -7.26 8.25 7.80
N GLN A 376 -8.20 8.03 6.88
CA GLN A 376 -8.90 9.11 6.16
C GLN A 376 -9.95 9.85 6.95
N ALA A 377 -10.41 9.28 8.05
CA ALA A 377 -11.36 9.92 8.94
C ALA A 377 -10.63 10.84 9.94
N ASN A 378 -10.94 10.73 11.23
CA ASN A 378 -10.62 11.79 12.18
C ASN A 378 -9.12 11.91 12.47
N VAL A 379 -8.38 10.79 12.49
CA VAL A 379 -6.92 10.81 12.72
C VAL A 379 -6.20 11.56 11.60
N GLY A 380 -6.54 11.32 10.33
CA GLY A 380 -5.93 12.04 9.21
C GLY A 380 -6.25 13.53 9.15
N ARG A 381 -7.25 14.02 9.90
CA ARG A 381 -7.50 15.47 10.07
C ARG A 381 -6.56 16.12 11.07
N ALA A 382 -5.97 15.32 11.94
CA ALA A 382 -4.97 15.74 12.92
C ALA A 382 -3.53 15.60 12.40
N CYS A 383 -3.32 15.08 11.19
CA CYS A 383 -1.99 15.00 10.60
C CYS A 383 -1.56 16.34 9.96
N GLY A 384 -0.28 16.49 9.64
CA GLY A 384 0.21 17.61 8.83
C GLY A 384 1.31 18.44 9.50
N TYR A 385 1.51 19.64 8.97
CA TYR A 385 2.57 20.55 9.37
C TYR A 385 2.06 21.54 10.44
N HIS A 386 2.07 21.12 11.71
CA HIS A 386 1.68 21.94 12.85
C HIS A 386 2.44 21.54 14.11
N GLY A 387 2.33 22.35 15.18
CA GLY A 387 3.06 22.16 16.44
C GLY A 387 2.32 21.37 17.52
N ASN A 388 1.06 20.99 17.28
CA ASN A 388 0.29 20.21 18.24
C ASN A 388 0.65 18.72 18.21
N ASN A 389 1.39 18.31 19.23
CA ASN A 389 1.83 16.93 19.45
C ASN A 389 1.23 16.35 20.76
N THR A 390 0.17 16.99 21.28
CA THR A 390 -0.45 16.65 22.57
C THR A 390 -1.87 16.13 22.44
N SER A 391 -2.52 16.31 21.27
CA SER A 391 -3.85 15.76 20.99
C SER A 391 -3.91 14.25 21.17
N MET A 392 -5.04 13.76 21.69
CA MET A 392 -5.29 12.31 21.87
C MET A 392 -6.26 11.78 20.82
N HIS A 393 -5.94 10.63 20.24
CA HIS A 393 -6.66 10.05 19.11
C HIS A 393 -7.18 8.66 19.47
N PHE A 394 -8.50 8.51 19.58
CA PHE A 394 -9.17 7.25 19.90
C PHE A 394 -9.74 6.65 18.62
N THR A 395 -9.19 5.53 18.16
CA THR A 395 -9.58 4.89 16.90
C THR A 395 -9.22 3.41 16.90
N ASN A 396 -9.45 2.70 15.79
CA ASN A 396 -8.92 1.35 15.60
C ASN A 396 -7.40 1.39 15.52
N GLY A 397 -6.74 1.00 16.62
CA GLY A 397 -5.28 1.02 16.77
C GLY A 397 -4.60 0.08 15.79
N ASN A 398 -5.16 -1.12 15.58
CA ASN A 398 -4.61 -2.08 14.64
C ASN A 398 -4.54 -1.51 13.21
N ALA A 399 -5.58 -0.79 12.77
CA ALA A 399 -5.58 -0.15 11.46
C ALA A 399 -4.56 1.00 11.33
N ALA A 400 -4.35 1.73 12.42
CA ALA A 400 -3.32 2.76 12.45
C ALA A 400 -1.90 2.18 12.46
N GLU A 401 -1.68 1.08 13.19
CA GLU A 401 -0.42 0.34 13.21
C GLU A 401 -0.12 -0.28 11.84
N ALA A 402 -1.11 -0.93 11.22
CA ALA A 402 -1.01 -1.44 9.86
C ALA A 402 -0.61 -0.34 8.88
N TYR A 403 -1.23 0.85 8.97
CA TYR A 403 -0.82 1.99 8.15
C TYR A 403 0.62 2.43 8.43
N GLY A 404 1.03 2.47 9.69
CA GLY A 404 2.40 2.79 10.09
C GLY A 404 3.42 1.80 9.49
N ALA A 405 3.13 0.51 9.54
CA ALA A 405 3.96 -0.54 8.95
C ALA A 405 4.06 -0.41 7.42
N ILE A 406 2.94 -0.09 6.76
CA ILE A 406 2.89 0.21 5.32
C ILE A 406 3.79 1.38 4.97
N LEU A 407 3.69 2.48 5.71
CA LEU A 407 4.52 3.66 5.48
C LEU A 407 6.00 3.37 5.69
N ASP A 408 6.36 2.61 6.72
CA ASP A 408 7.73 2.21 6.98
C ASP A 408 8.30 1.33 5.86
N TYR A 409 7.50 0.41 5.33
CA TYR A 409 7.89 -0.40 4.18
C TYR A 409 8.09 0.45 2.92
N LEU A 410 7.16 1.35 2.62
CA LEU A 410 7.27 2.24 1.46
C LEU A 410 8.44 3.20 1.59
N GLU A 411 8.72 3.66 2.79
CA GLU A 411 9.86 4.53 3.02
C GLU A 411 11.18 3.79 2.78
N ARG A 412 11.29 2.54 3.25
CA ARG A 412 12.51 1.72 3.07
C ARG A 412 12.70 1.30 1.60
N ASN A 413 11.62 1.00 0.88
CA ASN A 413 11.70 0.34 -0.42
C ASN A 413 11.37 1.25 -1.62
N CYS A 414 10.73 2.41 -1.42
CA CYS A 414 10.16 3.23 -2.50
C CYS A 414 10.51 4.73 -2.41
N SER A 415 11.31 5.15 -1.42
CA SER A 415 11.68 6.58 -1.25
C SER A 415 12.66 7.08 -2.30
N ASP A 416 13.70 6.31 -2.60
CA ASP A 416 14.82 6.76 -3.44
C ASP A 416 14.58 6.46 -4.92
N HIS A 417 13.84 5.40 -5.20
CA HIS A 417 13.53 4.94 -6.55
C HIS A 417 12.07 4.55 -6.67
N ALA A 418 11.54 4.67 -7.88
CA ALA A 418 10.20 4.20 -8.18
C ALA A 418 10.16 2.66 -8.12
N ALA A 419 9.26 2.10 -7.33
CA ALA A 419 9.06 0.66 -7.24
C ALA A 419 8.27 0.14 -8.44
N SER A 420 8.59 -1.09 -8.85
CA SER A 420 7.91 -1.82 -9.93
C SER A 420 7.51 -3.24 -9.52
N ASP A 421 7.86 -3.66 -8.30
CA ASP A 421 7.48 -4.96 -7.74
C ASP A 421 6.13 -4.88 -7.03
N PHE A 422 5.05 -4.83 -7.80
CA PHE A 422 3.69 -4.81 -7.26
C PHE A 422 3.26 -6.16 -6.67
N GLU A 423 3.87 -7.28 -7.10
CA GLU A 423 3.64 -8.61 -6.52
C GLU A 423 4.21 -8.68 -5.10
N GLY A 424 5.46 -8.27 -4.89
CA GLY A 424 6.06 -8.22 -3.54
C GLY A 424 5.35 -7.24 -2.61
N LEU A 425 4.90 -6.08 -3.14
CA LEU A 425 4.04 -5.16 -2.40
C LEU A 425 2.70 -5.82 -2.00
N LYS A 426 2.09 -6.61 -2.90
CA LYS A 426 0.84 -7.35 -2.63
C LYS A 426 1.00 -8.29 -1.46
N GLU A 427 2.00 -9.16 -1.53
CA GLU A 427 2.28 -10.15 -0.50
C GLU A 427 2.49 -9.46 0.86
N PHE A 428 3.31 -8.42 0.90
CA PHE A 428 3.55 -7.66 2.13
C PHE A 428 2.26 -7.05 2.71
N PHE A 429 1.38 -6.49 1.88
CA PHE A 429 0.15 -5.90 2.41
C PHE A 429 -0.88 -6.94 2.86
N GLU A 430 -0.96 -8.08 2.19
CA GLU A 430 -1.77 -9.20 2.66
C GLU A 430 -1.28 -9.69 4.03
N GLU A 431 0.04 -9.78 4.21
CA GLU A 431 0.68 -10.11 5.49
C GLU A 431 0.36 -9.08 6.57
N VAL A 432 0.54 -7.78 6.30
CA VAL A 432 0.22 -6.69 7.25
C VAL A 432 -1.27 -6.69 7.62
N CYS A 433 -2.16 -6.89 6.64
CA CYS A 433 -3.59 -6.94 6.92
C CYS A 433 -3.95 -8.13 7.83
N GLN A 434 -3.29 -9.27 7.61
CA GLN A 434 -3.46 -10.46 8.43
C GLN A 434 -2.87 -10.29 9.84
N GLU A 435 -1.66 -9.74 9.96
CA GLU A 435 -0.96 -9.49 11.22
C GLU A 435 -1.77 -8.55 12.13
N HIS A 436 -2.27 -7.44 11.58
CA HIS A 436 -3.05 -6.47 12.35
C HIS A 436 -4.56 -6.76 12.37
N GLN A 437 -5.03 -7.85 11.77
CA GLN A 437 -6.45 -8.23 11.76
C GLN A 437 -7.38 -7.12 11.21
N VAL A 438 -7.00 -6.52 10.08
CA VAL A 438 -7.79 -5.48 9.41
C VAL A 438 -8.48 -6.03 8.17
N ASN A 439 -9.73 -5.61 7.93
CA ASN A 439 -10.60 -6.14 6.86
C ASN A 439 -10.11 -5.86 5.43
N GLY A 440 -9.14 -4.96 5.29
CA GLY A 440 -8.61 -4.53 4.01
C GLY A 440 -8.05 -3.10 4.06
N LEU A 441 -7.45 -2.69 2.96
CA LEU A 441 -6.81 -1.39 2.84
C LEU A 441 -7.79 -0.25 2.51
N ASP A 442 -8.92 -0.52 1.86
CA ASP A 442 -9.86 0.50 1.41
C ASP A 442 -11.34 0.09 1.51
N VAL A 443 -12.23 1.08 1.51
CA VAL A 443 -13.69 0.90 1.59
C VAL A 443 -14.17 0.34 0.25
N GLY A 444 -14.66 -0.90 0.23
CA GLY A 444 -15.14 -1.60 -0.98
C GLY A 444 -14.30 -2.81 -1.37
N LEU A 445 -13.01 -2.76 -1.05
CA LEU A 445 -12.19 -3.95 -0.85
C LEU A 445 -12.46 -4.47 0.55
N THR A 446 -13.63 -5.08 0.71
CA THR A 446 -13.66 -6.16 1.69
C THR A 446 -12.73 -7.21 1.10
N ILE A 447 -11.64 -7.55 1.80
CA ILE A 447 -11.16 -8.92 1.69
C ILE A 447 -12.39 -9.71 2.18
N LYS A 448 -13.31 -10.07 1.27
CA LYS A 448 -14.37 -11.03 1.57
C LYS A 448 -13.60 -12.11 2.23
N TYR A 449 -13.85 -12.34 3.52
CA TYR A 449 -13.14 -13.35 4.29
C TYR A 449 -13.21 -14.61 3.44
N LYS A 450 -12.14 -14.86 2.68
CA LYS A 450 -12.02 -16.03 1.84
C LYS A 450 -12.28 -17.12 2.84
N LYS A 451 -13.18 -18.06 2.51
CA LYS A 451 -13.34 -19.32 3.24
C LYS A 451 -11.93 -19.70 3.68
N ARG A 452 -11.66 -19.58 4.99
CA ARG A 452 -10.31 -19.29 5.49
C ARG A 452 -9.34 -20.19 4.75
N ARG A 453 -8.45 -19.63 3.90
CA ARG A 453 -7.53 -20.45 3.11
C ARG A 453 -6.92 -21.45 4.10
N PRO A 454 -6.97 -22.77 3.81
CA PRO A 454 -6.58 -23.78 4.79
C PRO A 454 -5.24 -23.37 5.39
N ILE A 455 -5.26 -23.27 6.72
CA ILE A 455 -4.25 -22.69 7.59
C ILE A 455 -2.85 -22.78 6.95
N GLY A 456 -2.33 -21.64 6.48
CA GLY A 456 -1.01 -21.56 5.86
C GLY A 456 0.07 -21.87 6.89
N ASP A 457 0.83 -22.93 6.65
CA ASP A 457 2.08 -23.32 7.32
C ASP A 457 2.29 -22.83 8.78
N VAL A 458 1.42 -23.25 9.70
CA VAL A 458 1.51 -22.87 11.12
C VAL A 458 2.46 -23.75 11.94
N GLU A 459 2.70 -24.97 11.47
CA GLU A 459 3.60 -25.90 12.13
C GLU A 459 5.03 -25.34 12.02
N THR A 460 5.55 -24.88 13.16
CA THR A 460 6.79 -24.12 13.23
C THR A 460 7.91 -25.01 13.75
N PHE A 461 9.08 -24.91 13.13
CA PHE A 461 10.25 -25.69 13.51
C PHE A 461 11.46 -24.77 13.61
N ALA A 462 12.37 -25.07 14.55
CA ALA A 462 13.69 -24.49 14.54
C ALA A 462 14.51 -25.04 13.35
N THR A 463 15.54 -24.33 12.93
CA THR A 463 16.58 -24.85 12.04
C THR A 463 17.64 -25.52 12.90
N ASP A 464 17.95 -26.80 12.64
CA ASP A 464 18.92 -27.59 13.41
C ASP A 464 20.35 -27.05 13.17
N HIS A 465 20.78 -27.15 11.92
CA HIS A 465 22.06 -26.65 11.44
C HIS A 465 22.02 -26.57 9.91
N TYR A 466 23.10 -26.09 9.32
CA TYR A 466 23.30 -26.08 7.88
C TYR A 466 24.63 -26.77 7.49
N VAL A 467 24.76 -27.10 6.20
CA VAL A 467 26.04 -27.49 5.59
C VAL A 467 26.18 -26.83 4.22
N ALA A 468 27.35 -26.29 3.93
CA ALA A 468 27.72 -25.82 2.61
C ALA A 468 28.64 -26.85 1.93
N VAL A 469 28.35 -27.24 0.68
CA VAL A 469 29.16 -28.23 -0.06
C VAL A 469 29.35 -27.84 -1.53
N PRO A 470 30.51 -28.14 -2.13
CA PRO A 470 30.68 -28.07 -3.58
C PRO A 470 29.88 -29.20 -4.23
N ALA A 471 29.11 -28.94 -5.28
CA ALA A 471 28.20 -29.94 -5.84
C ALA A 471 28.91 -31.02 -6.66
N ARG A 472 30.11 -30.74 -7.15
CA ARG A 472 31.01 -31.63 -7.89
C ARG A 472 30.27 -32.39 -8.99
N LEU A 473 29.50 -31.68 -9.82
CA LEU A 473 28.53 -32.29 -10.73
C LEU A 473 29.17 -33.25 -11.76
N LEU A 474 30.46 -33.06 -12.05
CA LEU A 474 31.22 -33.89 -13.00
C LEU A 474 32.04 -35.01 -12.33
N ASP A 475 32.16 -35.03 -11.01
CA ASP A 475 32.93 -36.02 -10.26
C ASP A 475 32.01 -37.00 -9.53
N GLN A 476 31.69 -38.12 -10.19
CA GLN A 476 30.69 -39.08 -9.71
C GLN A 476 31.11 -39.78 -8.40
N ASP A 477 32.42 -39.90 -8.15
CA ASP A 477 32.99 -40.63 -7.02
C ASP A 477 33.34 -39.72 -5.82
N TYR A 478 32.97 -38.44 -5.88
CA TYR A 478 33.23 -37.50 -4.80
C TYR A 478 32.53 -37.92 -3.50
N ASP A 479 33.33 -38.13 -2.45
CA ASP A 479 32.82 -38.52 -1.14
C ASP A 479 32.31 -37.32 -0.34
N PHE A 480 30.99 -37.15 -0.26
CA PHE A 480 30.36 -36.06 0.49
C PHE A 480 30.39 -36.26 2.01
N SER A 481 30.76 -37.44 2.50
CA SER A 481 30.87 -37.68 3.94
C SER A 481 31.98 -36.84 4.59
N GLN A 482 32.93 -36.35 3.79
CA GLN A 482 33.94 -35.40 4.26
C GLN A 482 33.37 -34.04 4.70
N HIS A 483 32.17 -33.67 4.24
CA HIS A 483 31.51 -32.40 4.59
C HIS A 483 30.42 -32.55 5.65
N THR A 484 29.72 -33.69 5.67
CA THR A 484 28.71 -33.96 6.69
C THR A 484 28.55 -35.45 6.91
N GLN A 485 28.31 -35.84 8.16
CA GLN A 485 27.96 -37.21 8.54
C GLN A 485 26.44 -37.40 8.68
N ASP A 486 25.65 -36.33 8.48
CA ASP A 486 24.20 -36.40 8.54
C ASP A 486 23.65 -37.12 7.31
N LYS A 487 23.06 -38.30 7.54
CA LYS A 487 22.53 -39.16 6.48
C LYS A 487 21.43 -38.49 5.66
N LEU A 488 20.64 -37.60 6.26
CA LEU A 488 19.55 -36.90 5.58
C LEU A 488 20.12 -35.83 4.64
N LEU A 489 21.14 -35.09 5.09
CA LEU A 489 21.84 -34.11 4.24
C LEU A 489 22.62 -34.80 3.11
N LEU A 490 23.27 -35.94 3.37
CA LEU A 490 23.92 -36.74 2.32
C LEU A 490 22.91 -37.23 1.26
N ALA A 491 21.74 -37.69 1.69
CA ALA A 491 20.67 -38.08 0.76
C ALA A 491 20.15 -36.86 -0.03
N ALA A 492 20.04 -35.70 0.61
CA ALA A 492 19.60 -34.46 -0.03
C ALA A 492 20.58 -34.01 -1.13
N ILE A 493 21.88 -34.05 -0.83
CA ILE A 493 22.95 -33.77 -1.80
C ILE A 493 22.84 -34.69 -3.02
N SER A 494 22.67 -36.00 -2.81
CA SER A 494 22.51 -36.96 -3.91
C SER A 494 21.29 -36.62 -4.79
N VAL A 495 20.13 -36.30 -4.20
CA VAL A 495 18.92 -35.91 -4.93
C VAL A 495 19.10 -34.63 -5.74
N LEU A 496 19.80 -33.63 -5.19
CA LEU A 496 20.09 -32.36 -5.88
C LEU A 496 21.07 -32.56 -7.05
N ARG A 497 22.12 -33.37 -6.87
CA ARG A 497 23.07 -33.71 -7.94
C ARG A 497 22.37 -34.44 -9.07
N GLU A 498 21.59 -35.47 -8.77
CA GLU A 498 20.78 -36.21 -9.75
C GLU A 498 19.90 -35.28 -10.59
N GLU A 499 19.31 -34.25 -9.98
CA GLU A 499 18.51 -33.29 -10.74
C GLU A 499 19.31 -32.57 -11.83
N PHE A 500 20.56 -32.20 -11.57
CA PHE A 500 21.42 -31.59 -12.60
C PHE A 500 21.83 -32.60 -13.67
N ILE A 501 22.22 -33.82 -13.29
CA ILE A 501 22.92 -34.76 -14.18
C ILE A 501 22.02 -35.82 -14.84
N LYS A 502 20.71 -35.85 -14.55
CA LYS A 502 19.77 -36.86 -15.08
C LYS A 502 19.76 -37.04 -16.60
N ASN A 503 20.24 -36.04 -17.35
CA ASN A 503 20.34 -36.07 -18.82
C ASN A 503 21.77 -36.32 -19.32
N GLY A 504 22.68 -36.82 -18.47
CA GLY A 504 24.07 -37.15 -18.82
C GLY A 504 25.06 -35.96 -18.79
N ALA A 505 24.58 -34.74 -18.51
CA ALA A 505 25.39 -33.54 -18.31
C ALA A 505 24.64 -32.54 -17.41
N PRO A 506 25.34 -31.59 -16.74
CA PRO A 506 24.70 -30.52 -15.97
C PRO A 506 23.66 -29.77 -16.81
N SER A 507 22.40 -29.81 -16.38
CA SER A 507 21.27 -29.26 -17.12
C SER A 507 20.81 -27.90 -16.58
N VAL A 508 20.40 -27.03 -17.49
CA VAL A 508 19.87 -25.69 -17.17
C VAL A 508 18.63 -25.79 -16.28
N LYS A 509 18.60 -25.01 -15.19
CA LYS A 509 17.43 -24.90 -14.30
C LYS A 509 16.78 -23.53 -14.42
N GLY A 510 15.49 -23.52 -14.75
CA GLY A 510 14.68 -22.29 -14.88
C GLY A 510 13.31 -22.34 -14.19
N SER A 511 12.97 -23.45 -13.53
CA SER A 511 11.72 -23.60 -12.76
C SER A 511 12.03 -23.81 -11.28
N ARG A 512 11.35 -23.07 -10.40
CA ARG A 512 11.68 -22.96 -8.96
C ARG A 512 11.48 -24.25 -8.14
N ALA A 513 10.69 -25.23 -8.61
CA ALA A 513 10.30 -26.40 -7.80
C ALA A 513 10.87 -27.74 -8.29
N MET A 514 11.36 -28.57 -7.36
CA MET A 514 11.65 -29.98 -7.62
C MET A 514 10.34 -30.78 -7.72
N ARG A 515 10.08 -31.40 -8.88
CA ARG A 515 8.81 -32.12 -9.13
C ARG A 515 8.96 -33.62 -8.86
N GLY A 516 8.10 -34.18 -8.01
CA GLY A 516 7.95 -35.63 -7.81
C GLY A 516 7.59 -36.02 -6.37
N LYS A 517 6.58 -36.90 -6.19
CA LYS A 517 6.07 -37.32 -4.87
C LYS A 517 7.16 -37.87 -3.92
N LYS A 518 8.20 -38.52 -4.46
CA LYS A 518 9.32 -39.07 -3.67
C LYS A 518 10.34 -38.02 -3.18
N LYS A 519 10.25 -36.78 -3.66
CA LYS A 519 11.18 -35.68 -3.35
C LYS A 519 10.52 -34.57 -2.54
N ASN A 520 9.29 -34.76 -2.05
CA ASN A 520 8.55 -33.72 -1.33
C ASN A 520 9.25 -33.27 -0.05
N TRP A 521 10.04 -34.15 0.58
CA TRP A 521 10.79 -33.90 1.81
C TRP A 521 11.95 -32.90 1.66
N ILE A 522 12.32 -32.54 0.43
CA ILE A 522 13.40 -31.59 0.13
C ILE A 522 12.88 -30.45 -0.75
N LYS A 523 13.24 -29.21 -0.39
CA LYS A 523 13.01 -28.02 -1.21
C LYS A 523 14.34 -27.47 -1.73
N ALA A 524 14.36 -26.99 -2.97
CA ALA A 524 15.54 -26.36 -3.57
C ALA A 524 15.19 -24.98 -4.12
N GLN A 525 15.93 -23.97 -3.70
CA GLN A 525 15.88 -22.60 -4.22
C GLN A 525 17.03 -22.42 -5.23
N TRP A 526 16.70 -22.38 -6.52
CA TRP A 526 17.67 -22.26 -7.61
C TRP A 526 18.06 -20.79 -7.81
N VAL A 527 19.22 -20.40 -7.27
CA VAL A 527 19.74 -19.03 -7.39
C VAL A 527 20.35 -18.85 -8.77
N ASN A 528 19.82 -17.90 -9.54
CA ASN A 528 20.34 -17.48 -10.84
C ASN A 528 20.92 -16.06 -10.77
N GLY A 529 21.50 -15.58 -11.87
CA GLY A 529 22.13 -14.25 -11.94
C GLY A 529 21.23 -13.08 -11.58
N ASP A 530 19.91 -13.23 -11.74
CA ASP A 530 18.92 -12.21 -11.40
C ASP A 530 18.47 -12.27 -9.94
N SER A 531 18.73 -13.37 -9.22
CA SER A 531 18.39 -13.52 -7.78
C SER A 531 19.57 -13.33 -6.85
N TYR A 532 20.78 -13.45 -7.39
CA TYR A 532 21.99 -13.54 -6.59
C TYR A 532 22.19 -12.25 -5.76
N ASP A 533 22.28 -11.11 -6.43
CA ASP A 533 22.64 -9.80 -5.87
C ASP A 533 21.69 -8.66 -6.33
N ASN A 534 20.59 -8.98 -7.02
CA ASN A 534 19.66 -7.98 -7.54
C ASN A 534 18.70 -7.47 -6.44
N ALA A 535 18.83 -6.19 -6.08
CA ALA A 535 17.93 -5.52 -5.13
C ALA A 535 16.46 -5.51 -5.57
N GLN A 536 16.17 -5.54 -6.88
CA GLN A 536 14.78 -5.60 -7.39
C GLN A 536 14.12 -6.98 -7.23
N LYS A 537 14.85 -7.97 -6.71
CA LYS A 537 14.36 -9.32 -6.42
C LYS A 537 14.64 -9.73 -4.97
N ALA A 538 15.02 -8.77 -4.14
CA ALA A 538 15.23 -8.98 -2.72
C ALA A 538 13.89 -9.27 -2.04
N GLY A 539 13.84 -10.30 -1.19
CA GLY A 539 12.73 -10.48 -0.25
C GLY A 539 12.95 -9.65 1.01
N VAL A 540 12.16 -9.90 2.06
CA VAL A 540 12.32 -9.27 3.40
C VAL A 540 13.77 -9.37 3.91
N ASP A 541 14.47 -10.45 3.58
CA ASP A 541 15.83 -10.75 4.01
C ASP A 541 16.92 -10.39 2.98
N GLY A 542 16.58 -9.60 1.94
CA GLY A 542 17.52 -9.18 0.90
C GLY A 542 17.63 -10.14 -0.30
N PRO A 543 18.57 -9.89 -1.22
CA PRO A 543 18.94 -10.80 -2.31
C PRO A 543 19.38 -12.18 -1.80
N GLN A 544 19.39 -13.22 -2.65
CA GLN A 544 19.64 -14.59 -2.20
C GLN A 544 21.04 -14.80 -1.60
N LYS A 545 22.04 -14.04 -2.07
CA LYS A 545 23.37 -13.98 -1.47
C LYS A 545 23.28 -13.53 -0.01
N ASP A 546 22.76 -12.32 0.20
CA ASP A 546 22.74 -11.66 1.51
C ASP A 546 21.85 -12.41 2.50
N ARG A 547 20.69 -12.90 2.04
CA ARG A 547 19.80 -13.76 2.84
C ARG A 547 20.49 -15.03 3.30
N THR A 548 21.25 -15.68 2.43
CA THR A 548 21.96 -16.92 2.78
C THR A 548 23.04 -16.65 3.83
N ILE A 549 23.86 -15.62 3.62
CA ILE A 549 24.90 -15.17 4.55
C ILE A 549 24.29 -14.83 5.92
N MET A 550 23.19 -14.09 5.94
CA MET A 550 22.50 -13.70 7.16
C MET A 550 22.01 -14.94 7.94
N LEU A 551 21.28 -15.85 7.29
CA LEU A 551 20.72 -17.03 7.95
C LEU A 551 21.80 -17.97 8.49
N THR A 552 22.89 -18.18 7.73
CA THR A 552 24.00 -19.01 8.22
C THR A 552 24.78 -18.33 9.33
N SER A 553 25.01 -17.01 9.25
CA SER A 553 25.67 -16.27 10.33
C SER A 553 24.87 -16.27 11.63
N MET A 554 23.53 -16.22 11.56
CA MET A 554 22.67 -16.37 12.74
C MET A 554 22.87 -17.76 13.38
N LEU A 555 22.89 -18.82 12.57
CA LEU A 555 23.14 -20.18 13.05
C LEU A 555 24.55 -20.34 13.65
N ASP A 556 25.57 -19.76 13.03
CA ASP A 556 26.96 -19.77 13.54
C ASP A 556 27.11 -19.04 14.87
N ASN A 557 26.22 -18.07 15.14
CA ASN A 557 26.16 -17.32 16.39
C ASN A 557 25.21 -17.97 17.44
N ASP A 558 24.78 -19.21 17.21
CA ASP A 558 23.79 -19.93 18.04
C ASP A 558 22.46 -19.15 18.19
N GLU A 559 22.10 -18.30 17.23
CA GLU A 559 20.83 -17.59 17.22
C GLU A 559 19.70 -18.46 16.67
N TYR A 560 18.49 -18.24 17.19
CA TYR A 560 17.31 -18.96 16.73
C TYR A 560 16.95 -18.57 15.29
N VAL A 561 16.93 -19.55 14.40
CA VAL A 561 16.45 -19.39 13.02
C VAL A 561 15.25 -20.28 12.78
N GLU A 562 14.10 -19.67 12.49
CA GLU A 562 12.88 -20.39 12.14
C GLU A 562 13.04 -21.11 10.79
N PHE A 563 12.81 -22.42 10.75
CA PHE A 563 12.97 -23.22 9.54
C PHE A 563 11.98 -22.82 8.45
N ASN A 564 10.77 -22.39 8.81
CA ASN A 564 9.77 -21.90 7.85
C ASN A 564 10.26 -20.66 7.10
N ARG A 565 10.99 -19.76 7.79
CA ARG A 565 11.67 -18.60 7.19
C ARG A 565 12.73 -19.02 6.18
N VAL A 566 13.41 -20.15 6.41
CA VAL A 566 14.38 -20.74 5.46
C VAL A 566 13.67 -21.36 4.25
N VAL A 567 12.61 -22.14 4.49
CA VAL A 567 11.81 -22.84 3.46
C VAL A 567 11.18 -21.85 2.47
N ALA A 568 10.66 -20.71 2.96
CA ALA A 568 9.86 -19.76 2.18
C ALA A 568 8.75 -20.48 1.38
N PRO A 569 7.78 -21.15 2.05
CA PRO A 569 6.76 -21.98 1.41
C PRO A 569 5.97 -21.18 0.37
N GLY A 570 5.80 -21.72 -0.84
CA GLY A 570 4.91 -21.14 -1.85
C GLY A 570 3.48 -21.68 -1.69
N SER A 571 2.52 -21.13 -2.44
CA SER A 571 1.12 -21.57 -2.40
C SER A 571 0.98 -23.10 -2.55
N GLY A 572 0.49 -23.76 -1.48
CA GLY A 572 0.26 -25.21 -1.44
C GLY A 572 1.42 -26.06 -0.91
N GLU A 573 2.52 -25.46 -0.45
CA GLU A 573 3.60 -26.15 0.28
C GLU A 573 3.52 -25.91 1.79
N LEU A 574 3.88 -26.91 2.58
CA LEU A 574 3.96 -26.80 4.05
C LEU A 574 5.37 -27.19 4.51
N SER A 575 5.94 -26.44 5.45
CA SER A 575 7.24 -26.70 6.06
C SER A 575 7.24 -28.00 6.86
N GLU A 576 6.08 -28.44 7.38
CA GLU A 576 5.94 -29.76 8.00
C GLU A 576 6.26 -30.92 7.04
N ASN A 577 6.11 -30.70 5.73
CA ASN A 577 6.43 -31.70 4.72
C ASN A 577 7.89 -31.65 4.27
N LYS A 578 8.68 -30.67 4.73
CA LYS A 578 10.08 -30.49 4.35
C LYS A 578 10.98 -30.84 5.54
N SER A 579 11.95 -31.73 5.31
CA SER A 579 12.99 -32.03 6.30
C SER A 579 14.31 -31.33 5.97
N VAL A 580 14.50 -30.94 4.71
CA VAL A 580 15.69 -30.22 4.22
C VAL A 580 15.30 -29.14 3.22
N THR A 581 15.92 -27.97 3.33
CA THR A 581 15.85 -26.90 2.32
C THR A 581 17.24 -26.60 1.80
N ALA A 582 17.41 -26.44 0.50
CA ALA A 582 18.69 -26.12 -0.11
C ALA A 582 18.62 -24.81 -0.89
N THR A 583 19.58 -23.93 -0.66
CA THR A 583 19.89 -22.82 -1.56
C THR A 583 20.98 -23.27 -2.51
N VAL A 584 20.72 -23.19 -3.82
CA VAL A 584 21.60 -23.73 -4.87
C VAL A 584 22.15 -22.60 -5.71
N PHE A 585 23.43 -22.30 -5.54
CA PHE A 585 24.17 -21.35 -6.38
C PHE A 585 24.84 -22.11 -7.52
N SER A 586 24.55 -21.73 -8.76
CA SER A 586 25.05 -22.45 -9.93
C SER A 586 25.10 -21.57 -11.17
N ILE A 587 26.16 -21.72 -11.96
CA ILE A 587 26.25 -21.13 -13.31
C ILE A 587 25.25 -21.74 -14.30
N TYR A 588 24.59 -22.85 -13.95
CA TYR A 588 23.59 -23.51 -14.79
C TYR A 588 22.16 -23.01 -14.53
N ASN A 589 21.96 -22.18 -13.50
CA ASN A 589 20.65 -21.60 -13.18
C ASN A 589 20.42 -20.33 -14.03
N ILE A 590 19.29 -20.29 -14.75
CA ILE A 590 19.00 -19.19 -15.69
C ILE A 590 17.68 -18.51 -15.34
N SER A 591 17.70 -17.17 -15.26
CA SER A 591 16.49 -16.34 -15.19
C SER A 591 15.82 -16.25 -16.57
N ARG A 592 14.49 -16.33 -16.58
CA ARG A 592 13.67 -16.14 -17.79
C ARG A 592 13.29 -14.66 -18.03
N ARG A 593 13.63 -13.76 -17.09
CA ARG A 593 13.37 -12.32 -17.21
C ARG A 593 14.40 -11.65 -18.13
N LYS A 594 14.00 -10.58 -18.80
CA LYS A 594 14.89 -9.75 -19.61
C LYS A 594 15.66 -8.78 -18.71
N VAL A 595 16.72 -9.28 -18.07
CA VAL A 595 17.58 -8.50 -17.16
C VAL A 595 19.04 -8.60 -17.59
N THR A 596 19.88 -7.67 -17.13
CA THR A 596 21.30 -7.59 -17.50
C THR A 596 22.11 -8.85 -17.13
N LYS A 597 21.79 -9.47 -15.99
CA LYS A 597 22.47 -10.68 -15.46
C LYS A 597 21.44 -11.78 -15.26
N THR A 598 21.30 -12.68 -16.23
CA THR A 598 20.34 -13.81 -16.15
C THR A 598 20.96 -15.08 -15.58
N ILE A 599 22.28 -15.20 -15.63
CA ILE A 599 23.07 -16.35 -15.21
C ILE A 599 24.15 -15.88 -14.23
N MET A 600 24.49 -16.70 -13.24
CA MET A 600 25.64 -16.45 -12.38
C MET A 600 26.94 -16.65 -13.16
N THR A 601 27.95 -15.87 -12.84
CA THR A 601 29.33 -16.09 -13.28
C THR A 601 30.04 -17.07 -12.34
N GLU A 602 31.15 -17.67 -12.77
CA GLU A 602 31.99 -18.51 -11.89
C GLU A 602 32.43 -17.73 -10.65
N LYS A 603 32.80 -16.45 -10.83
CA LYS A 603 33.13 -15.56 -9.72
C LYS A 603 32.00 -15.43 -8.71
N ASP A 604 30.75 -15.33 -9.15
CA ASP A 604 29.61 -15.23 -8.23
C ASP A 604 29.48 -16.49 -7.35
N VAL A 605 29.74 -17.67 -7.91
CA VAL A 605 29.71 -18.93 -7.16
C VAL A 605 30.95 -19.03 -6.25
N TRP A 606 32.13 -18.65 -6.74
CA TRP A 606 33.37 -18.68 -5.96
C TRP A 606 33.35 -17.72 -4.78
N ASP A 607 32.74 -16.54 -4.91
CA ASP A 607 32.54 -15.62 -3.79
C ASP A 607 31.80 -16.29 -2.63
N MET A 608 30.83 -17.17 -2.94
CA MET A 608 30.10 -17.94 -1.94
C MET A 608 30.90 -19.15 -1.44
N CYS A 609 31.66 -19.82 -2.31
CA CYS A 609 32.60 -20.88 -1.89
C CYS A 609 33.64 -20.35 -0.89
N ASP A 610 34.21 -19.18 -1.17
CA ASP A 610 35.18 -18.50 -0.30
C ASP A 610 34.55 -18.12 1.03
N TYR A 611 33.32 -17.61 1.02
CA TYR A 611 32.59 -17.27 2.26
C TYR A 611 32.39 -18.50 3.17
N PHE A 612 32.09 -19.67 2.59
CA PHE A 612 31.87 -20.91 3.33
C PHE A 612 33.12 -21.77 3.54
N ASP A 613 34.31 -21.29 3.12
CA ASP A 613 35.58 -22.02 3.17
C ASP A 613 35.50 -23.43 2.52
N ILE A 614 34.86 -23.52 1.36
CA ILE A 614 34.77 -24.75 0.56
C ILE A 614 35.53 -24.63 -0.76
N PRO A 615 36.00 -25.76 -1.34
CA PRO A 615 36.67 -25.74 -2.64
C PRO A 615 35.81 -25.08 -3.74
N HIS A 616 36.45 -24.29 -4.60
CA HIS A 616 35.79 -23.69 -5.75
C HIS A 616 35.15 -24.74 -6.65
N ASP A 617 33.94 -24.43 -7.10
CA ASP A 617 33.14 -25.26 -7.99
C ASP A 617 32.24 -24.37 -8.85
N ASP A 618 31.65 -24.93 -9.91
CA ASP A 618 30.68 -24.25 -10.77
C ASP A 618 29.27 -24.18 -10.16
N THR A 619 29.06 -24.99 -9.12
CA THR A 619 27.81 -25.18 -8.42
C THR A 619 28.08 -25.53 -6.95
N MET A 620 27.37 -24.87 -6.03
CA MET A 620 27.43 -25.20 -4.61
C MET A 620 26.03 -25.25 -3.99
N PHE A 621 25.90 -26.03 -2.92
CA PHE A 621 24.68 -26.17 -2.16
C PHE A 621 24.88 -25.67 -0.74
N VAL A 622 23.93 -24.90 -0.23
CA VAL A 622 23.78 -24.60 1.19
C VAL A 622 22.51 -25.28 1.66
N LEU A 623 22.63 -26.36 2.44
CA LEU A 623 21.50 -27.16 2.90
C LEU A 623 21.22 -26.88 4.37
N TYR A 624 19.96 -26.62 4.70
CA TYR A 624 19.46 -26.41 6.05
C TYR A 624 18.61 -27.60 6.45
N LYS A 625 18.84 -28.13 7.65
CA LYS A 625 18.08 -29.24 8.21
C LYS A 625 17.02 -28.71 9.17
N ARG A 626 15.81 -29.29 9.09
CA ARG A 626 14.76 -29.01 10.06
C ARG A 626 15.12 -29.57 11.43
N GLY A 627 15.03 -28.71 12.44
CA GLY A 627 15.24 -29.05 13.84
C GLY A 627 13.95 -29.37 14.57
N GLU A 628 13.97 -29.09 15.87
CA GLU A 628 12.88 -29.42 16.77
C GLU A 628 11.62 -28.62 16.45
N TYR A 629 10.48 -29.22 16.76
CA TYR A 629 9.18 -28.58 16.64
C TYR A 629 9.02 -27.53 17.75
N ASP A 630 8.67 -26.31 17.36
CA ASP A 630 8.47 -25.20 18.28
C ASP A 630 6.99 -25.13 18.65
N LEU A 631 6.63 -25.78 19.76
CA LEU A 631 5.25 -25.86 20.21
C LEU A 631 4.71 -24.49 20.60
N ASP A 632 5.50 -23.66 21.29
CA ASP A 632 5.05 -22.35 21.77
C ASP A 632 4.77 -21.43 20.59
N ARG A 633 5.69 -21.30 19.63
CA ARG A 633 5.44 -20.50 18.41
C ARG A 633 4.34 -21.08 17.54
N THR A 634 4.24 -22.41 17.48
CA THR A 634 3.13 -23.04 16.74
C THR A 634 1.80 -22.78 17.42
N LEU A 635 1.73 -22.83 18.75
CA LEU A 635 0.53 -22.48 19.51
C LEU A 635 0.25 -20.99 19.40
N ASP A 636 1.25 -20.11 19.40
CA ASP A 636 1.06 -18.68 19.18
C ASP A 636 0.50 -18.43 17.78
N LYS A 637 1.06 -19.07 16.74
CA LYS A 637 0.52 -19.01 15.38
C LYS A 637 -0.86 -19.65 15.29
N LYS A 638 -1.13 -20.75 15.98
CA LYS A 638 -2.44 -21.42 16.02
C LYS A 638 -3.47 -20.59 16.78
N THR A 639 -3.11 -19.95 17.89
CA THR A 639 -3.96 -19.12 18.75
C THR A 639 -4.25 -17.78 18.09
N HIS A 640 -3.24 -17.16 17.47
CA HIS A 640 -3.41 -16.08 16.50
C HIS A 640 -4.36 -16.52 15.37
N ASN A 641 -4.41 -17.82 15.09
CA ASN A 641 -5.34 -18.43 14.16
C ASN A 641 -6.61 -19.05 14.80
N GLU A 642 -6.91 -18.94 16.11
CA GLU A 642 -8.08 -19.59 16.74
C GLU A 642 -9.31 -18.66 16.83
N LEU A 643 -9.46 -17.73 15.89
CA LEU A 643 -10.69 -16.96 15.72
C LEU A 643 -11.82 -17.85 15.14
N PRO A 644 -13.09 -17.61 15.51
CA PRO A 644 -14.22 -18.43 15.07
C PRO A 644 -14.31 -18.48 13.53
N GLU A 645 -14.67 -19.66 12.98
CA GLU A 645 -14.83 -19.90 11.52
C GLU A 645 -15.75 -18.87 10.83
N LYS A 646 -16.66 -18.25 11.59
CA LYS A 646 -17.50 -17.13 11.17
C LYS A 646 -17.78 -16.20 12.35
N SER A 647 -17.39 -14.94 12.20
CA SER A 647 -18.06 -13.81 12.86
C SER A 647 -18.15 -12.65 11.87
N GLY A 648 -19.09 -12.76 10.93
CA GLY A 648 -19.52 -11.65 10.10
C GLY A 648 -20.97 -11.35 10.43
N ALA A 649 -21.22 -10.20 11.06
CA ALA A 649 -22.51 -9.55 10.85
C ALA A 649 -22.43 -8.87 9.48
N LEU A 650 -23.33 -9.23 8.57
CA LEU A 650 -23.61 -8.45 7.37
C LEU A 650 -24.17 -7.10 7.83
N SER A 651 -23.37 -6.04 7.73
CA SER A 651 -23.92 -4.70 7.49
C SER A 651 -23.75 -4.41 6.02
N ASP A 652 -24.86 -4.47 5.30
CA ASP A 652 -24.99 -3.83 4.00
C ASP A 652 -24.84 -2.31 4.22
N GLU A 653 -23.64 -1.78 4.00
CA GLU A 653 -23.39 -0.33 3.96
C GLU A 653 -23.61 0.26 2.55
N SER A 654 -24.33 -0.43 1.65
CA SER A 654 -24.84 0.18 0.43
C SER A 654 -26.01 1.14 0.70
N GLN A 655 -25.81 2.13 1.59
CA GLN A 655 -26.66 3.32 1.60
C GLN A 655 -26.00 4.49 0.87
N PHE A 656 -25.71 4.26 -0.41
CA PHE A 656 -25.66 5.32 -1.41
C PHE A 656 -26.65 5.00 -2.53
N SER A 657 -27.93 4.97 -2.16
CA SER A 657 -29.01 5.21 -3.13
C SER A 657 -30.15 5.97 -2.47
N VAL A 658 -30.09 7.30 -2.57
CA VAL A 658 -31.33 8.08 -2.69
C VAL A 658 -31.10 9.09 -3.82
N LYS A 659 -31.73 8.76 -4.96
CA LYS A 659 -32.02 9.55 -6.17
C LYS A 659 -31.19 10.79 -6.49
#